data_AF-A0A845Z853-F1
#
_entry.id   AF-A0A845Z853-F1
#
_cell.length_a   1.000
_cell.length_b   1.000
_cell.length_c   1.000
_cell.angle_alpha   90.00
_cell.angle_beta   90.00
_cell.angle_gamma   90.00
#
_symmetry.space_group_name_H-M   'P 1'
#
loop_
_entity.id
_entity.type
_entity.pdbx_description
1 polymer ?
#
loop_
_entity_poly.entity_id
_entity_poly.type
_entity_poly.pdbx_seq_one_letter_code
_entity_poly.pdbx_strand_id
1 'polypeptide(L)'
;EENSLNLSKSTQKSEQLSDKTQFLHQGKTGGINQEENSLNLSTSTQTSEQLSDKTQFLHQGKTGGINQEENSLNLSKSTQTSEQLSDKTQFFQQQEVNSLNLPTSTQTSEQLSDKTEFFQQQEPAVKRKEENSLNLSKSTQKSEQLSDKTQFLHQGKTGGINQEENSLNLSTSTQTSEQLSDKTQFLHQGKTGGINQEENSLNLSKSTQTSEQLSDKTQFFQQQEVNSLNLSKSTQKSEQLSDKTQFLHQGKTGGINQEENSLNLSKSTSKSEQLSDKTQFFQPQEPGGKKKEEISINLSTSTQKSEQLSEKTQFFQPQEPGVRRKEEMSSKPEKLTEINELLSTPTTPQKLGINIAGFVKGELGIGEGVRATLRAVETTNIPFVINNIISTPHRNSDKTYQSFTQENPHPINLFQVNANEVKTFLKKPTVRQYFTNKYNIGFWAWELPKFPPEWITAFTPFHEIWTYSNYCAESISMVSSIPVIKMMPSISLPIPKISRKELGLPTDKFIFLFIFDFFSRLERKNPLATITAFKKAFGNSNPDVLFLIKSSNSQKFPRDKSRLINSIGNSPNIKHIDGYLSKEKINALLYHCNCYVSLHRAEGFGLTMAEAMYYGKPVIATGYSSNTEFMNVGNSFLVEYEKVAIADNYGPYKQGDIWANPNIEHCANLMKYVFNNSDQAKKIGLKAAEDIKSLLSPETMGKKIKTRLEYIAQVTENFTNIPATKLSQSSPSKKFPLVSICIPTYNGENFIRAAINSALSQTYSNLEIIISDDNSTDKTLEIAKSLKSENPQIEFRIICHQNYGLVGNLNFCISQARGKYIKFLFQDDLLEKSCIEELVKIAEQDSEIGLIFSRRRVILEPGAENNYTCVAAYRGTQDLHKDWSNLKNIQSGKDLLLDPNLMKYRLNKIGEPTTVLIPKTVFEKIGLFDSSLTQVLDIDMWFRIMGNYKIGFVDKSLSQLRIHPRQQTQLNLTSGKNPQDYQRFYQKMLENPVYSFLTPEVKETARKKLGFLLKQDFSQLPNLVEQYRRYPADKSVLNNLRQLRRQLAEKLLDLSNEQLKYFYQAEIGETYKLLLNSGIKNEVLTASEKEFVINLQKNFSAKNIWQSILVFLLYRFAFQLPINYRRAVLPKWIFTDFLNFLFARPLNFQEVGELEKYCEYVQDLILYLKGNVCSNSNSAVRQSIAAFLADDLDLTVLSCCDFSLPNTWQNVLEVREFF
;
A
#
# COMPACT_ATOMS: atom_id res chain seq x y z
N GLU A 1 53.65 45.31 -17.66
CA GLU A 1 54.51 44.33 -18.35
C GLU A 1 53.59 43.31 -19.04
N GLU A 2 53.77 42.94 -20.31
CA GLU A 2 54.23 43.74 -21.45
C GLU A 2 53.81 43.08 -22.79
N ASN A 3 53.62 43.90 -23.83
CA ASN A 3 53.71 43.64 -25.28
C ASN A 3 53.20 42.29 -25.88
N SER A 4 51.99 42.37 -26.45
CA SER A 4 51.61 42.08 -27.86
C SER A 4 52.61 41.41 -28.85
N LEU A 5 52.08 40.67 -29.85
CA LEU A 5 52.12 41.04 -31.30
C LEU A 5 51.49 40.02 -32.30
N ASN A 6 50.70 40.55 -33.24
CA ASN A 6 50.57 40.24 -34.69
C ASN A 6 50.14 38.87 -35.32
N LEU A 7 48.87 38.87 -35.78
CA LEU A 7 48.42 38.99 -37.20
C LEU A 7 48.53 37.86 -38.28
N SER A 8 47.39 37.65 -38.97
CA SER A 8 47.22 37.42 -40.43
C SER A 8 47.25 35.96 -40.98
N LYS A 9 46.60 35.57 -42.11
CA LYS A 9 45.67 36.28 -43.05
C LYS A 9 44.92 35.33 -44.03
N SER A 10 43.81 35.82 -44.61
CA SER A 10 43.25 35.46 -45.94
C SER A 10 42.50 34.12 -46.13
N THR A 11 41.55 33.89 -47.07
CA THR A 11 40.55 34.68 -47.86
C THR A 11 39.59 33.65 -48.56
N GLN A 12 38.63 33.88 -49.50
CA GLN A 12 38.17 35.04 -50.32
C GLN A 12 36.72 34.81 -50.87
N LYS A 13 35.89 35.87 -50.92
CA LYS A 13 34.80 36.14 -51.92
C LYS A 13 33.63 35.12 -52.08
N SER A 14 32.43 35.43 -52.60
CA SER A 14 31.76 36.66 -53.13
C SER A 14 30.25 36.34 -53.39
N GLU A 15 29.29 37.24 -53.65
CA GLU A 15 29.01 38.68 -53.40
C GLU A 15 27.69 39.05 -54.17
N GLN A 16 27.03 40.19 -53.89
CA GLN A 16 25.97 40.85 -54.73
C GLN A 16 24.57 40.16 -54.85
N LEU A 17 23.43 40.81 -55.13
CA LEU A 17 22.93 42.21 -54.95
C LEU A 17 21.37 42.24 -54.93
N SER A 18 20.75 43.43 -54.84
CA SER A 18 19.34 43.69 -54.48
C SER A 18 18.35 44.01 -55.64
N ASP A 19 17.06 43.71 -55.40
CA ASP A 19 15.80 44.37 -55.85
C ASP A 19 15.62 45.00 -57.25
N LYS A 20 14.48 44.66 -57.93
CA LYS A 20 13.49 45.64 -58.45
C LYS A 20 12.24 45.06 -59.17
N THR A 21 11.08 45.67 -58.86
CA THR A 21 10.02 46.20 -59.76
C THR A 21 9.34 45.36 -60.88
N GLN A 22 8.05 45.07 -60.66
CA GLN A 22 6.85 45.14 -61.55
C GLN A 22 6.82 44.66 -63.04
N PHE A 23 5.78 43.84 -63.31
CA PHE A 23 4.80 43.84 -64.44
C PHE A 23 5.10 43.34 -65.88
N LEU A 24 4.13 42.53 -66.36
CA LEU A 24 3.50 42.44 -67.70
C LEU A 24 4.04 41.53 -68.85
N HIS A 25 3.04 41.04 -69.62
CA HIS A 25 3.02 40.37 -70.94
C HIS A 25 3.51 38.90 -71.18
N GLN A 26 2.50 38.02 -71.36
CA GLN A 26 2.26 37.08 -72.48
C GLN A 26 3.40 36.22 -73.11
N GLY A 27 3.16 34.91 -73.21
CA GLY A 27 3.89 34.01 -74.15
C GLY A 27 3.36 32.57 -74.18
N LYS A 28 3.12 32.00 -75.37
CA LYS A 28 2.75 30.58 -75.64
C LYS A 28 4.06 29.73 -75.78
N THR A 29 4.14 28.40 -75.98
CA THR A 29 3.28 27.44 -76.74
C THR A 29 3.72 25.96 -76.51
N GLY A 30 2.82 24.97 -76.69
CA GLY A 30 3.12 23.52 -76.92
C GLY A 30 3.48 22.66 -75.68
N GLY A 31 3.30 21.34 -75.62
CA GLY A 31 2.75 20.32 -76.56
C GLY A 31 3.61 19.01 -76.54
N ILE A 32 3.16 17.78 -76.82
CA ILE A 32 1.83 17.20 -77.13
C ILE A 32 1.90 15.62 -77.06
N ASN A 33 0.77 14.89 -77.15
CA ASN A 33 0.56 13.41 -77.22
C ASN A 33 0.84 12.55 -75.95
N GLN A 34 0.09 11.49 -75.55
CA GLN A 34 -1.07 10.66 -76.03
C GLN A 34 -0.80 9.23 -76.57
N GLU A 35 -1.89 8.44 -76.57
CA GLU A 35 -2.12 7.02 -76.94
C GLU A 35 -1.62 6.00 -75.89
N GLU A 36 -2.43 5.12 -75.27
CA GLU A 36 -3.64 4.33 -75.62
C GLU A 36 -3.40 3.07 -76.48
N ASN A 37 -3.65 1.89 -75.89
CA ASN A 37 -4.86 1.14 -76.28
C ASN A 37 -5.32 0.08 -75.25
N SER A 38 -6.39 -0.64 -75.56
CA SER A 38 -7.29 -1.30 -74.60
C SER A 38 -7.74 -2.73 -75.01
N LEU A 39 -8.81 -3.23 -74.36
CA LEU A 39 -9.73 -4.35 -74.69
C LEU A 39 -9.61 -5.66 -73.88
N ASN A 40 -10.70 -6.40 -73.55
CA ASN A 40 -12.09 -6.02 -73.22
C ASN A 40 -12.92 -7.24 -72.68
N LEU A 41 -14.21 -6.99 -72.35
CA LEU A 41 -15.38 -7.92 -72.35
C LEU A 41 -15.52 -8.94 -71.18
N SER A 42 -16.73 -9.22 -70.65
CA SER A 42 -18.07 -8.63 -70.92
C SER A 42 -19.15 -8.92 -69.86
N THR A 43 -20.24 -8.12 -69.92
CA THR A 43 -21.63 -8.35 -69.36
C THR A 43 -21.76 -8.38 -67.82
N SER A 44 -22.90 -8.07 -67.19
CA SER A 44 -24.25 -7.53 -67.53
C SER A 44 -24.95 -7.13 -66.20
N THR A 45 -26.02 -6.33 -66.05
CA THR A 45 -26.86 -5.35 -66.82
C THR A 45 -27.57 -4.49 -65.72
N GLN A 46 -27.91 -3.21 -65.85
CA GLN A 46 -28.72 -2.45 -66.84
C GLN A 46 -30.23 -2.79 -66.85
N THR A 47 -31.12 -1.85 -67.23
CA THR A 47 -30.93 -0.41 -67.59
C THR A 47 -31.06 0.49 -66.32
N SER A 48 -31.55 1.74 -66.22
CA SER A 48 -32.11 2.80 -67.11
C SER A 48 -32.12 4.15 -66.36
N GLU A 49 -32.31 5.35 -66.95
CA GLU A 49 -31.72 5.92 -68.19
C GLU A 49 -32.06 7.44 -68.33
N GLN A 50 -31.22 8.21 -69.06
CA GLN A 50 -31.48 9.54 -69.68
C GLN A 50 -31.77 10.74 -68.72
N LEU A 51 -31.41 12.02 -68.97
CA LEU A 51 -30.62 12.80 -69.97
C LEU A 51 -30.35 14.21 -69.32
N SER A 52 -29.50 15.16 -69.76
CA SER A 52 -28.54 15.32 -70.87
C SER A 52 -27.45 16.40 -70.56
N ASP A 53 -26.55 16.62 -71.52
CA ASP A 53 -25.81 17.88 -71.83
C ASP A 53 -24.70 18.48 -70.94
N LYS A 54 -23.96 19.42 -71.56
CA LYS A 54 -22.67 20.03 -71.17
C LYS A 54 -22.92 21.47 -70.60
N THR A 55 -22.00 22.21 -69.96
CA THR A 55 -20.70 22.71 -70.51
C THR A 55 -19.92 23.58 -69.47
N GLN A 56 -18.57 23.52 -69.50
CA GLN A 56 -17.55 24.52 -69.08
C GLN A 56 -17.31 25.00 -67.60
N PHE A 57 -16.00 25.11 -67.31
CA PHE A 57 -15.18 26.06 -66.50
C PHE A 57 -15.85 27.34 -65.88
N LEU A 58 -15.31 28.03 -64.85
CA LEU A 58 -13.91 28.50 -64.64
C LEU A 58 -13.57 28.89 -63.16
N HIS A 59 -12.31 28.64 -62.75
CA HIS A 59 -11.40 29.41 -61.85
C HIS A 59 -11.73 29.84 -60.38
N GLN A 60 -10.65 29.76 -59.57
CA GLN A 60 -10.09 30.70 -58.55
C GLN A 60 -11.03 31.71 -57.82
N GLY A 61 -10.91 31.97 -56.51
CA GLY A 61 -9.79 31.73 -55.57
C GLY A 61 -8.94 33.00 -55.36
N LYS A 62 -8.96 33.59 -54.14
CA LYS A 62 -8.13 34.77 -53.77
C LYS A 62 -7.86 34.86 -52.26
N THR A 63 -6.77 35.54 -51.88
CA THR A 63 -6.22 35.61 -50.52
C THR A 63 -5.74 37.03 -50.17
N GLY A 64 -5.61 37.32 -48.87
CA GLY A 64 -5.06 38.57 -48.30
C GLY A 64 -6.13 39.67 -48.08
N GLY A 65 -6.07 40.50 -47.03
CA GLY A 65 -5.12 40.58 -45.89
C GLY A 65 -4.36 41.92 -45.83
N ILE A 66 -3.84 42.29 -44.63
CA ILE A 66 -2.98 43.47 -44.36
C ILE A 66 -3.81 44.81 -44.37
N ASN A 67 -3.70 45.78 -43.43
CA ASN A 67 -2.65 46.09 -42.44
C ASN A 67 -3.10 46.80 -41.13
N GLN A 68 -2.18 46.81 -40.15
CA GLN A 68 -1.81 47.84 -39.12
C GLN A 68 -2.81 48.81 -38.41
N GLU A 69 -2.59 48.91 -37.07
CA GLU A 69 -2.52 50.14 -36.21
C GLU A 69 -3.77 51.05 -36.01
N GLU A 70 -4.00 51.76 -34.88
CA GLU A 70 -3.23 51.95 -33.63
C GLU A 70 -4.14 52.33 -32.41
N ASN A 71 -3.58 52.26 -31.19
CA ASN A 71 -3.87 53.05 -29.97
C ASN A 71 -5.21 52.98 -29.16
N SER A 72 -5.05 53.27 -27.85
CA SER A 72 -6.05 53.54 -26.79
C SER A 72 -6.95 52.37 -26.33
N LEU A 73 -7.16 52.06 -25.02
CA LEU A 73 -7.38 52.85 -23.79
C LEU A 73 -8.75 53.58 -23.78
N ASN A 74 -9.55 53.58 -22.71
CA ASN A 74 -9.29 53.11 -21.33
C ASN A 74 -10.56 52.75 -20.52
N LEU A 75 -10.35 52.20 -19.31
CA LEU A 75 -11.18 52.37 -18.09
C LEU A 75 -12.73 52.47 -18.23
N SER A 76 -13.46 51.39 -17.90
CA SER A 76 -14.17 51.27 -16.60
C SER A 76 -15.57 51.94 -16.54
N LYS A 77 -16.47 51.73 -15.58
CA LYS A 77 -16.48 50.98 -14.29
C LYS A 77 -17.95 50.81 -13.85
N SER A 78 -18.28 49.78 -13.04
CA SER A 78 -19.31 49.77 -11.95
C SER A 78 -20.77 50.22 -12.24
N THR A 79 -21.86 49.65 -11.69
CA THR A 79 -22.07 48.57 -10.69
C THR A 79 -23.57 48.25 -10.59
N GLN A 80 -23.93 47.00 -10.19
CA GLN A 80 -25.18 46.62 -9.49
C GLN A 80 -26.49 46.80 -10.31
N THR A 81 -27.61 46.08 -10.12
CA THR A 81 -28.08 44.98 -9.23
C THR A 81 -29.15 44.20 -10.06
N SER A 82 -29.71 43.01 -9.76
CA SER A 82 -29.88 42.17 -8.55
C SER A 82 -30.29 40.71 -8.95
N GLU A 83 -30.49 39.84 -7.95
CA GLU A 83 -31.47 38.72 -7.88
C GLU A 83 -31.51 37.52 -8.87
N GLN A 84 -31.17 36.34 -8.30
CA GLN A 84 -31.94 35.09 -8.19
C GLN A 84 -32.57 34.32 -9.40
N LEU A 85 -32.24 33.03 -9.44
CA LEU A 85 -33.10 31.84 -9.69
C LEU A 85 -33.71 31.52 -11.08
N SER A 86 -32.95 30.68 -11.82
CA SER A 86 -33.35 29.34 -12.35
C SER A 86 -34.51 29.11 -13.36
N ASP A 87 -34.13 28.41 -14.45
CA ASP A 87 -34.73 27.16 -14.99
C ASP A 87 -35.49 27.16 -16.37
N LYS A 88 -35.20 26.12 -17.19
CA LYS A 88 -35.92 25.61 -18.41
C LYS A 88 -35.91 26.44 -19.72
N THR A 89 -36.21 25.94 -20.94
CA THR A 89 -36.04 24.60 -21.60
C THR A 89 -36.22 24.77 -23.14
N GLN A 90 -35.63 23.86 -23.93
CA GLN A 90 -35.69 23.61 -25.41
C GLN A 90 -36.94 24.02 -26.23
N PHE A 91 -36.73 24.25 -27.55
CA PHE A 91 -37.62 23.74 -28.64
C PHE A 91 -36.94 23.80 -30.03
N PHE A 92 -37.28 22.89 -30.97
CA PHE A 92 -37.94 23.20 -32.26
C PHE A 92 -38.31 21.94 -33.09
N GLN A 93 -39.32 22.08 -33.97
CA GLN A 93 -39.85 21.06 -34.91
C GLN A 93 -39.64 21.56 -36.37
N GLN A 94 -40.33 21.20 -37.48
CA GLN A 94 -41.64 20.57 -37.80
C GLN A 94 -41.40 19.31 -38.71
N GLN A 95 -42.16 18.85 -39.72
CA GLN A 95 -43.31 19.24 -40.58
C GLN A 95 -43.98 17.96 -41.12
N GLU A 96 -45.22 17.88 -41.65
CA GLU A 96 -46.48 18.67 -41.54
C GLU A 96 -47.61 17.86 -42.28
N VAL A 97 -48.85 18.39 -42.43
CA VAL A 97 -49.89 17.98 -43.45
C VAL A 97 -50.50 16.56 -43.24
N ASN A 98 -51.79 16.21 -43.44
CA ASN A 98 -53.10 16.83 -43.78
C ASN A 98 -54.22 15.84 -43.29
N SER A 99 -55.54 16.07 -43.26
CA SER A 99 -56.45 17.25 -43.28
C SER A 99 -57.92 16.79 -43.01
N LEU A 100 -58.90 17.71 -43.12
CA LEU A 100 -60.35 17.51 -43.36
C LEU A 100 -61.26 16.85 -42.28
N ASN A 101 -61.74 17.71 -41.36
CA ASN A 101 -63.16 18.02 -41.03
C ASN A 101 -64.18 16.98 -40.46
N LEU A 102 -64.56 17.17 -39.17
CA LEU A 102 -65.90 17.55 -38.59
C LEU A 102 -67.21 16.74 -38.94
N PRO A 103 -68.30 16.78 -38.11
CA PRO A 103 -68.44 16.91 -36.63
C PRO A 103 -69.61 16.12 -35.94
N THR A 104 -69.73 16.27 -34.60
CA THR A 104 -70.96 16.22 -33.73
C THR A 104 -71.75 14.93 -33.38
N SER A 105 -71.70 14.61 -32.06
CA SER A 105 -72.80 14.35 -31.09
C SER A 105 -73.59 13.01 -30.95
N THR A 106 -73.90 12.74 -29.66
CA THR A 106 -75.08 12.08 -29.03
C THR A 106 -75.17 10.56 -28.74
N GLN A 107 -75.59 10.30 -27.48
CA GLN A 107 -76.48 9.25 -26.96
C GLN A 107 -76.02 7.79 -26.71
N THR A 108 -76.27 7.34 -25.45
CA THR A 108 -76.76 6.00 -24.98
C THR A 108 -76.00 4.71 -25.32
N SER A 109 -76.01 3.64 -24.52
CA SER A 109 -76.46 3.40 -23.13
C SER A 109 -75.95 2.01 -22.67
N GLU A 110 -76.19 1.65 -21.41
CA GLU A 110 -76.26 0.25 -20.90
C GLU A 110 -74.96 -0.59 -20.87
N GLN A 111 -74.83 -1.61 -20.02
CA GLN A 111 -75.26 -1.75 -18.60
C GLN A 111 -74.55 -2.97 -17.99
N LEU A 112 -74.26 -2.94 -16.68
CA LEU A 112 -74.15 -4.10 -15.76
C LEU A 112 -73.05 -5.15 -16.12
N SER A 113 -72.60 -6.07 -15.27
CA SER A 113 -72.71 -6.40 -13.82
C SER A 113 -71.65 -7.51 -13.58
N ASP A 114 -71.16 -7.90 -12.40
CA ASP A 114 -71.19 -7.52 -10.97
C ASP A 114 -70.13 -8.46 -10.30
N LYS A 115 -69.64 -8.37 -9.06
CA LYS A 115 -69.66 -7.42 -7.92
C LYS A 115 -68.26 -7.55 -7.24
N THR A 116 -67.65 -6.56 -6.58
CA THR A 116 -67.93 -6.06 -5.19
C THR A 116 -67.87 -7.21 -4.17
N GLU A 117 -67.20 -7.14 -3.00
CA GLU A 117 -67.18 -6.15 -1.89
C GLU A 117 -65.88 -6.28 -1.05
N PHE A 118 -65.44 -5.42 -0.10
CA PHE A 118 -65.71 -4.04 0.37
C PHE A 118 -64.38 -3.58 1.06
N PHE A 119 -63.82 -2.36 0.94
CA PHE A 119 -64.22 -0.99 1.33
C PHE A 119 -63.75 -0.52 2.75
N GLN A 120 -63.41 0.77 2.83
CA GLN A 120 -63.13 1.65 4.00
C GLN A 120 -61.67 1.66 4.54
N GLN A 121 -60.89 2.75 4.47
CA GLN A 121 -61.01 4.18 4.92
C GLN A 121 -60.34 4.40 6.30
N GLN A 122 -59.78 5.57 6.68
CA GLN A 122 -59.85 6.94 6.13
C GLN A 122 -58.59 7.77 6.53
N GLU A 123 -58.28 8.86 5.80
CA GLU A 123 -57.46 10.01 6.27
C GLU A 123 -58.42 11.13 6.83
N PRO A 124 -58.08 12.45 7.02
CA PRO A 124 -56.81 13.20 6.97
C PRO A 124 -56.63 14.35 8.03
N ALA A 125 -55.57 15.15 7.84
CA ALA A 125 -55.59 16.65 7.83
C ALA A 125 -55.34 17.56 9.08
N VAL A 126 -54.22 18.31 9.03
CA VAL A 126 -54.13 19.81 8.93
C VAL A 126 -54.18 20.76 10.18
N LYS A 127 -53.24 21.75 10.16
CA LYS A 127 -53.20 23.12 10.76
C LYS A 127 -52.77 23.39 12.23
N ARG A 128 -51.65 24.14 12.31
CA ARG A 128 -51.41 25.46 12.97
C ARG A 128 -51.68 25.72 14.47
N LYS A 129 -50.69 26.45 15.03
CA LYS A 129 -50.72 27.62 15.95
C LYS A 129 -50.61 27.41 17.48
N GLU A 130 -49.67 28.19 18.02
CA GLU A 130 -49.71 28.99 19.26
C GLU A 130 -49.81 28.35 20.66
N GLU A 131 -48.66 28.47 21.36
CA GLU A 131 -48.51 29.14 22.67
C GLU A 131 -48.86 28.46 24.01
N ASN A 132 -48.12 28.96 25.01
CA ASN A 132 -48.44 29.08 26.43
C ASN A 132 -48.68 27.83 27.31
N SER A 133 -47.53 27.32 27.80
CA SER A 133 -47.08 27.56 29.19
C SER A 133 -47.43 26.57 30.31
N LEU A 134 -46.44 26.44 31.21
CA LEU A 134 -46.56 26.30 32.68
C LEU A 134 -47.26 25.08 33.31
N ASN A 135 -46.39 24.23 33.87
CA ASN A 135 -46.36 23.84 35.29
C ASN A 135 -47.18 22.66 35.83
N LEU A 136 -46.43 21.79 36.53
CA LEU A 136 -46.77 21.06 37.76
C LEU A 136 -47.85 19.94 37.66
N SER A 137 -47.74 18.82 38.36
CA SER A 137 -46.69 18.36 39.31
C SER A 137 -46.76 16.84 39.56
N LYS A 138 -45.81 16.32 40.37
CA LYS A 138 -45.97 15.20 41.34
C LYS A 138 -46.68 13.93 40.81
N SER A 139 -45.94 12.87 40.50
CA SER A 139 -45.63 11.75 41.43
C SER A 139 -46.82 10.77 41.61
N THR A 140 -46.69 9.52 42.09
CA THR A 140 -45.72 8.99 43.07
C THR A 140 -45.66 7.46 43.06
N GLN A 141 -44.52 6.90 43.49
CA GLN A 141 -44.35 5.65 44.27
C GLN A 141 -44.65 4.25 43.69
N LYS A 142 -43.70 3.35 44.03
CA LYS A 142 -43.87 1.93 44.42
C LYS A 142 -44.16 0.87 43.33
N SER A 143 -43.70 -0.38 43.48
CA SER A 143 -42.85 -0.97 44.54
C SER A 143 -42.04 -2.17 44.05
N GLU A 144 -40.80 -2.29 44.53
CA GLU A 144 -40.08 -3.57 44.64
C GLU A 144 -40.41 -4.25 45.98
N GLN A 145 -40.42 -5.59 46.03
CA GLN A 145 -40.15 -6.36 47.25
C GLN A 145 -39.90 -7.86 46.96
N LEU A 146 -38.93 -8.46 47.69
CA LEU A 146 -38.81 -9.91 48.01
C LEU A 146 -38.48 -10.87 46.83
N SER A 147 -37.82 -12.04 46.99
CA SER A 147 -36.99 -12.68 48.06
C SER A 147 -36.29 -13.94 47.45
N ASP A 148 -35.47 -14.79 48.10
CA ASP A 148 -35.05 -14.91 49.51
C ASP A 148 -33.56 -15.35 49.68
N LYS A 149 -33.26 -16.65 49.78
CA LYS A 149 -31.95 -17.24 50.18
C LYS A 149 -31.66 -18.59 49.51
N THR A 150 -30.39 -19.03 49.57
CA THR A 150 -29.86 -20.40 49.91
C THR A 150 -28.41 -20.51 49.38
N GLN A 151 -27.32 -20.31 50.15
CA GLN A 151 -26.70 -21.11 51.23
C GLN A 151 -26.25 -22.54 50.88
N PHE A 152 -24.93 -22.79 50.88
CA PHE A 152 -24.14 -23.90 51.46
C PHE A 152 -22.64 -23.55 51.15
N LEU A 153 -21.78 -23.20 52.13
CA LEU A 153 -20.87 -24.08 52.91
C LEU A 153 -19.86 -24.86 52.02
N HIS A 154 -18.56 -24.98 52.34
CA HIS A 154 -17.91 -24.92 53.66
C HIS A 154 -16.37 -24.66 53.58
N GLN A 155 -15.78 -24.09 54.64
CA GLN A 155 -14.33 -24.11 55.04
C GLN A 155 -13.28 -23.45 54.10
N GLY A 156 -12.23 -22.77 54.60
CA GLY A 156 -11.95 -22.37 56.00
C GLY A 156 -10.50 -21.87 56.22
N LYS A 157 -10.23 -21.34 57.42
CA LYS A 157 -8.92 -20.83 57.94
C LYS A 157 -8.40 -19.50 57.34
N THR A 158 -7.61 -18.67 58.03
CA THR A 158 -7.65 -18.04 59.38
C THR A 158 -6.34 -17.26 59.59
N GLY A 159 -6.41 -16.06 60.19
CA GLY A 159 -5.24 -15.21 60.52
C GLY A 159 -5.03 -14.06 59.51
N GLY A 160 -5.13 -12.78 59.86
CA GLY A 160 -5.55 -12.16 61.12
C GLY A 160 -4.42 -11.51 61.94
N ILE A 161 -4.76 -10.41 62.66
CA ILE A 161 -3.94 -9.69 63.66
C ILE A 161 -2.78 -8.87 63.04
N ASN A 162 -2.60 -7.55 63.29
CA ASN A 162 -3.39 -6.54 64.02
C ASN A 162 -3.25 -5.15 63.36
N GLN A 163 -4.29 -4.29 63.34
CA GLN A 163 -4.60 -3.20 64.30
C GLN A 163 -3.44 -2.21 64.59
N GLU A 164 -3.58 -0.97 64.12
CA GLU A 164 -4.07 0.21 64.87
C GLU A 164 -4.68 1.16 63.81
N GLU A 165 -5.93 1.64 63.85
CA GLU A 165 -6.71 2.34 64.89
C GLU A 165 -6.23 3.77 65.19
N ASN A 166 -6.62 4.73 64.35
CA ASN A 166 -7.74 5.66 64.60
C ASN A 166 -7.98 6.52 63.34
N SER A 167 -9.15 6.54 62.68
CA SER A 167 -10.55 6.73 63.12
C SER A 167 -10.94 8.20 63.29
N LEU A 168 -12.22 8.47 63.00
CA LEU A 168 -12.94 9.76 63.10
C LEU A 168 -12.56 10.87 62.09
N ASN A 169 -13.47 11.77 61.71
CA ASN A 169 -14.87 11.63 61.27
C ASN A 169 -15.41 13.01 60.86
N LEU A 170 -16.29 13.04 59.84
CA LEU A 170 -17.33 14.07 59.63
C LEU A 170 -16.86 15.55 59.41
N SER A 171 -17.66 16.45 58.81
CA SER A 171 -18.91 16.28 58.05
C SER A 171 -19.26 17.51 57.19
N THR A 172 -19.85 17.25 56.01
CA THR A 172 -20.94 18.00 55.35
C THR A 172 -21.17 19.50 55.62
N SER A 173 -21.08 20.30 54.55
CA SER A 173 -22.20 21.07 53.98
C SER A 173 -21.84 21.45 52.53
N THR A 174 -22.63 21.32 51.46
CA THR A 174 -24.07 21.51 51.13
C THR A 174 -24.51 22.96 50.94
N GLN A 175 -25.03 23.24 49.73
CA GLN A 175 -25.77 24.45 49.31
C GLN A 175 -24.89 25.72 49.17
N THR A 176 -25.25 26.72 48.35
CA THR A 176 -26.53 26.99 47.65
C THR A 176 -26.32 27.51 46.21
N SER A 177 -27.43 27.72 45.49
CA SER A 177 -27.55 28.30 44.14
C SER A 177 -27.45 29.82 44.09
N GLU A 178 -26.98 30.35 42.95
CA GLU A 178 -27.59 31.42 42.12
C GLU A 178 -26.81 31.44 40.78
N GLN A 179 -27.41 31.40 39.59
CA GLN A 179 -28.33 32.32 38.87
C GLN A 179 -27.70 33.61 38.31
N LEU A 180 -28.21 33.98 37.13
CA LEU A 180 -27.92 35.18 36.33
C LEU A 180 -26.49 35.35 35.76
N SER A 181 -26.37 35.05 34.47
CA SER A 181 -25.42 35.71 33.55
C SER A 181 -26.17 36.14 32.29
N ASP A 182 -25.96 37.37 31.85
CA ASP A 182 -26.78 38.05 30.84
C ASP A 182 -26.85 37.40 29.46
N LYS A 183 -27.86 37.83 28.69
CA LYS A 183 -28.10 37.36 27.32
C LYS A 183 -28.01 38.53 26.33
N THR A 184 -26.99 38.48 25.48
CA THR A 184 -26.80 39.35 24.30
C THR A 184 -26.58 40.86 24.62
N GLN A 185 -26.05 41.70 23.72
CA GLN A 185 -25.80 41.53 22.28
C GLN A 185 -24.59 42.35 21.82
N PHE A 186 -23.95 41.92 20.73
CA PHE A 186 -23.35 42.85 19.77
C PHE A 186 -24.13 42.67 18.45
N LEU A 187 -24.54 43.78 17.84
CA LEU A 187 -25.24 43.78 16.55
C LEU A 187 -24.34 44.47 15.52
N HIS A 188 -24.09 43.80 14.40
CA HIS A 188 -23.28 44.32 13.29
C HIS A 188 -23.96 45.48 12.56
N GLN A 189 -23.13 46.31 11.94
CA GLN A 189 -23.22 46.89 10.57
C GLN A 189 -22.98 48.41 10.54
N GLY A 190 -22.68 48.93 9.34
CA GLY A 190 -22.88 50.34 9.01
C GLY A 190 -21.69 51.05 8.36
N LYS A 191 -21.86 51.42 7.08
CA LYS A 191 -21.18 52.57 6.47
C LYS A 191 -22.19 53.71 6.30
N THR A 192 -21.75 54.94 6.56
CA THR A 192 -22.15 56.18 5.87
C THR A 192 -20.93 57.12 5.88
N GLY A 193 -20.75 58.10 4.99
CA GLY A 193 -21.46 58.38 3.73
C GLY A 193 -21.25 59.83 3.24
N GLY A 194 -20.80 60.01 1.99
CA GLY A 194 -20.70 61.32 1.30
C GLY A 194 -19.26 61.88 1.13
N ILE A 195 -19.02 62.88 0.25
CA ILE A 195 -19.89 63.51 -0.77
C ILE A 195 -19.03 64.37 -1.76
N ASN A 196 -19.44 64.51 -3.03
CA ASN A 196 -19.06 65.58 -4.02
C ASN A 196 -17.57 65.73 -4.45
N GLN A 197 -17.19 66.44 -5.54
CA GLN A 197 -17.75 66.65 -6.90
C GLN A 197 -16.63 67.14 -7.87
N GLU A 198 -16.81 66.93 -9.19
CA GLU A 198 -16.35 67.74 -10.34
C GLU A 198 -14.88 68.07 -10.72
N GLU A 199 -14.67 68.06 -12.04
CA GLU A 199 -13.79 68.87 -12.93
C GLU A 199 -12.23 68.76 -13.00
N ASN A 200 -11.80 68.44 -14.24
CA ASN A 200 -10.73 69.07 -15.05
C ASN A 200 -9.22 69.05 -14.68
N SER A 201 -8.50 68.22 -15.46
CA SER A 201 -7.43 68.63 -16.42
C SER A 201 -5.95 68.28 -16.16
N LEU A 202 -5.19 68.27 -17.28
CA LEU A 202 -3.73 68.39 -17.44
C LEU A 202 -2.78 67.20 -17.09
N ASN A 203 -2.45 66.45 -18.15
CA ASN A 203 -1.10 66.33 -18.75
C ASN A 203 -0.13 65.13 -18.52
N LEU A 204 0.52 64.79 -19.65
CA LEU A 204 1.84 64.18 -19.91
C LEU A 204 2.20 62.74 -19.42
N SER A 205 1.84 61.77 -20.28
CA SER A 205 2.75 60.96 -21.12
C SER A 205 4.14 60.45 -20.63
N LYS A 206 4.31 59.12 -20.79
CA LYS A 206 5.40 58.39 -21.48
C LYS A 206 6.88 58.85 -21.36
N SER A 207 7.72 57.96 -20.82
CA SER A 207 9.16 57.74 -21.16
C SER A 207 9.56 56.31 -20.72
N THR A 208 10.05 55.42 -21.59
CA THR A 208 11.47 55.13 -21.97
C THR A 208 12.41 54.94 -20.76
N GLN A 209 12.97 53.75 -20.47
CA GLN A 209 13.96 52.92 -21.22
C GLN A 209 15.42 53.29 -20.88
N THR A 210 16.32 52.29 -20.73
CA THR A 210 17.79 52.41 -20.49
C THR A 210 18.21 53.15 -19.20
N SER A 211 19.43 53.06 -18.65
CA SER A 211 20.54 52.07 -18.64
C SER A 211 21.23 52.21 -17.24
N GLU A 212 22.45 51.79 -16.84
CA GLU A 212 23.67 51.11 -17.35
C GLU A 212 24.42 50.60 -16.06
N GLN A 213 25.62 50.00 -15.93
CA GLN A 213 26.81 49.64 -16.75
C GLN A 213 27.09 48.12 -16.57
N LEU A 214 27.86 47.36 -17.37
CA LEU A 214 29.24 47.45 -17.89
C LEU A 214 30.32 47.40 -16.77
N SER A 215 31.35 46.54 -16.79
CA SER A 215 31.84 45.52 -17.78
C SER A 215 32.13 44.15 -17.10
N ASP A 216 32.65 43.07 -17.70
CA ASP A 216 33.39 42.87 -18.98
C ASP A 216 33.19 41.47 -19.64
N LYS A 217 34.04 41.11 -20.61
CA LYS A 217 33.77 40.19 -21.74
C LYS A 217 34.14 38.68 -21.62
N THR A 218 33.51 37.95 -22.55
CA THR A 218 33.86 36.71 -23.32
C THR A 218 35.37 36.39 -23.53
N GLN A 219 35.85 35.19 -23.94
CA GLN A 219 35.32 34.25 -24.98
C GLN A 219 36.01 32.84 -25.03
N PHE A 220 35.26 31.78 -25.41
CA PHE A 220 35.57 30.53 -26.17
C PHE A 220 36.85 29.62 -26.04
N PHE A 221 36.71 28.40 -26.60
CA PHE A 221 37.63 27.24 -26.68
C PHE A 221 38.70 27.29 -27.80
N GLN A 222 39.85 26.59 -27.63
CA GLN A 222 40.34 25.55 -28.58
C GLN A 222 41.39 24.57 -27.96
N GLN A 223 42.09 23.74 -28.77
CA GLN A 223 42.53 22.36 -28.42
C GLN A 223 44.05 22.02 -28.41
N GLN A 224 44.38 21.01 -27.57
CA GLN A 224 45.37 19.91 -27.70
C GLN A 224 46.91 20.10 -27.74
N GLU A 225 47.56 19.29 -26.87
CA GLU A 225 48.89 18.61 -26.98
C GLU A 225 50.16 19.51 -27.04
N VAL A 226 51.34 19.13 -26.51
CA VAL A 226 52.00 17.82 -26.26
C VAL A 226 52.66 17.76 -24.84
N ASN A 227 53.14 16.57 -24.43
CA ASN A 227 53.92 16.25 -23.22
C ASN A 227 55.17 17.16 -22.99
N SER A 228 55.86 17.22 -21.82
CA SER A 228 55.99 16.25 -20.71
C SER A 228 56.58 16.86 -19.41
N LEU A 229 56.24 16.30 -18.23
CA LEU A 229 57.10 15.98 -17.03
C LEU A 229 56.39 16.12 -15.65
N ASN A 230 56.23 14.98 -14.95
CA ASN A 230 56.16 14.71 -13.49
C ASN A 230 55.63 15.78 -12.49
N LEU A 231 54.61 15.50 -11.67
CA LEU A 231 54.77 14.75 -10.40
C LEU A 231 53.47 14.04 -9.89
N SER A 232 53.63 13.03 -9.01
CA SER A 232 52.66 12.36 -8.09
C SER A 232 51.13 12.54 -8.33
N LYS A 233 50.38 11.57 -8.86
CA LYS A 233 49.92 10.27 -8.27
C LYS A 233 49.01 10.43 -7.03
N SER A 234 47.73 10.02 -6.96
CA SER A 234 46.84 9.10 -7.71
C SER A 234 46.88 7.60 -7.35
N THR A 235 45.70 6.96 -7.35
CA THR A 235 45.47 5.57 -6.87
C THR A 235 44.34 4.87 -7.64
N GLN A 236 44.63 3.79 -8.38
CA GLN A 236 43.69 2.66 -8.58
C GLN A 236 44.33 1.41 -9.21
N LYS A 237 43.86 0.25 -8.73
CA LYS A 237 43.76 -1.08 -9.38
C LYS A 237 44.98 -2.02 -9.57
N SER A 238 44.58 -3.30 -9.52
CA SER A 238 45.07 -4.53 -10.19
C SER A 238 46.42 -5.18 -9.82
N GLU A 239 46.26 -6.27 -9.06
CA GLU A 239 46.66 -7.65 -9.43
C GLU A 239 48.08 -8.21 -9.17
N GLN A 240 48.03 -9.51 -8.83
CA GLN A 240 49.05 -10.58 -8.85
C GLN A 240 50.24 -10.55 -7.86
N LEU A 241 50.29 -11.63 -7.07
CA LEU A 241 51.46 -12.46 -6.71
C LEU A 241 52.75 -11.69 -6.32
N SER A 242 53.24 -11.81 -5.08
CA SER A 242 53.46 -13.09 -4.41
C SER A 242 53.80 -12.97 -2.91
N ASP A 243 53.51 -14.07 -2.21
CA ASP A 243 54.22 -14.70 -1.08
C ASP A 243 55.16 -13.92 -0.13
N LYS A 244 55.09 -14.37 1.14
CA LYS A 244 56.19 -14.57 2.10
C LYS A 244 56.70 -13.43 3.01
N THR A 245 55.98 -13.38 4.14
CA THR A 245 56.51 -13.55 5.53
C THR A 245 57.31 -12.44 6.22
N GLN A 246 57.26 -12.57 7.56
CA GLN A 246 58.26 -12.16 8.55
C GLN A 246 58.40 -10.66 8.86
N PHE A 247 58.56 -10.24 10.12
CA PHE A 247 58.22 -10.82 11.45
C PHE A 247 58.65 -9.78 12.52
N LEU A 248 58.20 -9.95 13.78
CA LEU A 248 58.79 -9.34 15.01
C LEU A 248 58.77 -7.77 15.09
N HIS A 249 58.76 -7.10 16.25
CA HIS A 249 58.22 -7.40 17.60
C HIS A 249 58.38 -6.15 18.50
N GLN A 250 57.80 -6.20 19.73
CA GLN A 250 58.12 -5.35 20.90
C GLN A 250 57.77 -3.84 20.81
N GLY A 251 57.16 -3.19 21.81
CA GLY A 251 56.35 -3.69 22.94
C GLY A 251 56.77 -3.21 24.35
N LYS A 252 55.82 -3.26 25.30
CA LYS A 252 55.92 -2.89 26.75
C LYS A 252 56.13 -1.38 26.97
N THR A 253 55.87 -0.77 28.14
CA THR A 253 55.59 -1.19 29.55
C THR A 253 54.36 -0.45 30.11
N GLY A 254 53.76 -0.74 31.28
CA GLY A 254 53.94 -1.71 32.38
C GLY A 254 52.62 -1.79 33.19
N GLY A 255 52.37 -2.77 34.08
CA GLY A 255 52.74 -2.73 35.51
C GLY A 255 51.67 -1.97 36.34
N ILE A 256 51.15 -2.43 37.49
CA ILE A 256 51.67 -3.32 38.56
C ILE A 256 50.49 -3.95 39.34
N ASN A 257 50.59 -5.25 39.68
CA ASN A 257 50.19 -6.05 40.89
C ASN A 257 48.85 -5.76 41.66
N GLN A 258 48.29 -6.61 42.55
CA GLN A 258 48.44 -8.01 43.05
C GLN A 258 47.02 -8.42 43.59
N GLU A 259 46.64 -9.60 44.09
CA GLU A 259 47.27 -10.84 44.63
C GLU A 259 46.27 -12.02 44.37
N GLU A 260 46.69 -13.26 44.10
CA GLU A 260 46.70 -14.43 45.03
C GLU A 260 45.34 -14.84 45.67
N ASN A 261 44.97 -16.11 45.89
CA ASN A 261 45.56 -17.45 45.63
C ASN A 261 44.39 -18.41 45.23
N SER A 262 44.46 -19.36 44.27
CA SER A 262 45.42 -20.43 43.89
C SER A 262 45.11 -21.81 44.52
N LEU A 263 45.74 -22.88 43.98
CA LEU A 263 45.56 -24.32 44.29
C LEU A 263 44.23 -24.94 43.79
N ASN A 264 44.17 -26.11 43.12
CA ASN A 264 45.21 -27.02 42.60
C ASN A 264 44.72 -27.65 41.26
N LEU A 265 45.55 -27.78 40.21
CA LEU A 265 46.42 -28.95 39.90
C LEU A 265 45.69 -30.31 39.91
N SER A 266 45.84 -31.22 38.94
CA SER A 266 46.57 -31.25 37.64
C SER A 266 45.91 -32.35 36.75
N LYS A 267 46.35 -32.88 35.59
CA LYS A 267 47.61 -33.04 34.80
C LYS A 267 47.12 -33.34 33.35
N SER A 268 47.74 -33.06 32.19
CA SER A 268 49.11 -33.12 31.66
C SER A 268 49.79 -34.51 31.67
N THR A 269 50.32 -35.09 30.58
CA THR A 269 50.31 -34.80 29.12
C THR A 269 50.98 -35.99 28.38
N SER A 270 50.68 -36.22 27.09
CA SER A 270 51.53 -37.01 26.14
C SER A 270 51.67 -38.54 26.45
N LYS A 271 52.24 -39.43 25.61
CA LYS A 271 52.62 -39.44 24.17
C LYS A 271 52.84 -40.91 23.75
N SER A 272 52.68 -41.26 22.48
CA SER A 272 53.51 -42.31 21.82
C SER A 272 53.29 -42.35 20.30
N GLU A 273 54.37 -42.48 19.54
CA GLU A 273 54.41 -42.67 18.08
C GLU A 273 55.33 -43.86 17.76
N GLN A 274 54.90 -44.79 16.91
CA GLN A 274 55.72 -45.80 16.20
C GLN A 274 54.94 -46.27 14.96
N LEU A 275 55.54 -46.84 13.89
CA LEU A 275 56.72 -46.46 13.08
C LEU A 275 56.74 -47.39 11.82
N SER A 276 57.42 -46.97 10.76
CA SER A 276 58.01 -47.81 9.66
C SER A 276 57.13 -48.68 8.71
N ASP A 277 57.04 -48.20 7.47
CA ASP A 277 57.58 -48.81 6.23
C ASP A 277 56.98 -50.02 5.42
N LYS A 278 56.94 -49.76 4.08
CA LYS A 278 57.44 -50.57 2.93
C LYS A 278 56.55 -51.58 2.13
N THR A 279 56.04 -51.06 0.99
CA THR A 279 56.23 -51.51 -0.42
C THR A 279 55.74 -52.86 -1.02
N GLN A 280 55.05 -52.70 -2.17
CA GLN A 280 55.12 -53.45 -3.46
C GLN A 280 54.22 -54.69 -3.78
N PHE A 281 53.63 -54.62 -5.00
CA PHE A 281 53.16 -55.64 -5.98
C PHE A 281 52.66 -57.04 -5.55
N PHE A 282 51.44 -57.44 -6.00
CA PHE A 282 51.19 -58.34 -7.17
C PHE A 282 49.68 -58.54 -7.47
N GLN A 283 49.34 -59.08 -8.67
CA GLN A 283 48.05 -59.69 -9.08
C GLN A 283 48.35 -61.06 -9.74
N PRO A 284 47.50 -62.10 -9.61
CA PRO A 284 46.36 -62.41 -10.53
C PRO A 284 45.03 -62.72 -9.77
N GLN A 285 43.81 -62.71 -10.34
CA GLN A 285 43.15 -63.60 -11.35
C GLN A 285 42.98 -65.08 -10.90
N GLU A 286 42.01 -65.90 -11.33
CA GLU A 286 41.08 -65.97 -12.51
C GLU A 286 39.81 -66.79 -12.09
N PRO A 287 38.84 -67.29 -12.93
CA PRO A 287 38.48 -66.98 -14.34
C PRO A 287 36.96 -66.83 -14.65
N GLY A 288 36.65 -66.33 -15.86
CA GLY A 288 35.38 -66.55 -16.58
C GLY A 288 34.26 -65.51 -16.36
N GLY A 289 33.51 -65.05 -17.38
CA GLY A 289 33.50 -65.39 -18.81
C GLY A 289 32.94 -64.25 -19.70
N LYS A 290 32.90 -64.45 -21.02
CA LYS A 290 32.65 -63.39 -22.03
C LYS A 290 31.21 -63.36 -22.58
N LYS A 291 30.93 -62.20 -23.20
CA LYS A 291 29.82 -61.81 -24.11
C LYS A 291 28.63 -61.13 -23.42
N LYS A 292 28.12 -59.96 -23.86
CA LYS A 292 27.79 -59.37 -25.18
C LYS A 292 26.41 -59.78 -25.72
N GLU A 293 25.68 -58.73 -26.09
CA GLU A 293 24.68 -58.63 -27.17
C GLU A 293 23.21 -59.08 -26.96
N GLU A 294 22.37 -58.10 -27.26
CA GLU A 294 21.09 -58.16 -27.99
C GLU A 294 19.74 -58.48 -27.31
N ILE A 295 18.90 -57.43 -27.35
CA ILE A 295 17.57 -57.40 -28.00
C ILE A 295 16.53 -58.42 -27.50
N SER A 296 15.57 -57.85 -26.78
CA SER A 296 14.14 -58.21 -26.63
C SER A 296 13.58 -59.41 -27.40
N ILE A 297 12.60 -60.07 -26.78
CA ILE A 297 11.31 -60.31 -27.43
C ILE A 297 10.19 -60.36 -26.37
N ASN A 298 9.04 -59.74 -26.66
CA ASN A 298 7.81 -59.96 -25.89
C ASN A 298 7.28 -61.37 -26.20
N LEU A 299 6.46 -61.95 -25.33
CA LEU A 299 5.12 -62.39 -25.78
C LEU A 299 4.19 -62.75 -24.62
N SER A 300 2.92 -62.48 -24.87
CA SER A 300 1.79 -62.97 -24.09
C SER A 300 1.50 -64.44 -24.37
N THR A 301 0.77 -65.08 -23.46
CA THR A 301 -0.30 -66.00 -23.86
C THR A 301 -1.41 -65.97 -22.81
N SER A 302 -2.65 -66.19 -23.25
CA SER A 302 -3.85 -66.25 -22.42
C SER A 302 -4.74 -67.40 -22.89
N THR A 303 -5.35 -68.12 -21.95
CA THR A 303 -6.32 -69.23 -22.16
C THR A 303 -6.88 -69.64 -20.78
N GLN A 304 -8.04 -70.26 -20.62
CA GLN A 304 -9.37 -70.05 -21.23
C GLN A 304 -10.39 -70.95 -20.47
N LYS A 305 -11.60 -70.46 -20.14
CA LYS A 305 -12.83 -71.26 -19.87
C LYS A 305 -12.77 -72.26 -18.68
N SER A 306 -13.86 -72.86 -18.15
CA SER A 306 -15.33 -72.60 -18.19
C SER A 306 -16.05 -73.30 -17.01
N GLU A 307 -17.18 -72.73 -16.58
CA GLU A 307 -18.42 -73.29 -15.96
C GLU A 307 -18.47 -74.72 -15.34
N GLN A 308 -19.12 -74.88 -14.16
CA GLN A 308 -20.41 -75.63 -14.00
C GLN A 308 -21.05 -75.65 -12.57
N LEU A 309 -22.39 -75.46 -12.53
CA LEU A 309 -23.48 -76.12 -11.74
C LEU A 309 -23.74 -76.00 -10.19
N SER A 310 -25.03 -75.77 -9.87
CA SER A 310 -25.87 -76.17 -8.66
C SER A 310 -25.64 -75.54 -7.25
N GLU A 311 -26.58 -75.37 -6.28
CA GLU A 311 -28.08 -75.34 -6.05
C GLU A 311 -28.36 -74.89 -4.54
N LYS A 312 -29.53 -74.65 -3.87
CA LYS A 312 -31.02 -74.58 -4.08
C LYS A 312 -31.81 -73.87 -2.90
N THR A 313 -32.92 -73.15 -3.19
CA THR A 313 -34.31 -73.15 -2.58
C THR A 313 -34.70 -72.92 -1.06
N GLN A 314 -35.37 -71.77 -0.74
CA GLN A 314 -36.74 -71.48 -0.10
C GLN A 314 -37.26 -72.16 1.23
N PHE A 315 -38.31 -71.74 2.02
CA PHE A 315 -39.20 -70.52 2.20
C PHE A 315 -40.17 -70.53 3.47
N PHE A 316 -40.72 -69.34 3.86
CA PHE A 316 -42.06 -68.95 4.47
C PHE A 316 -42.65 -69.33 5.90
N GLN A 317 -42.97 -68.27 6.71
CA GLN A 317 -44.24 -67.90 7.47
C GLN A 317 -44.88 -68.77 8.62
N PRO A 318 -45.98 -68.38 9.36
CA PRO A 318 -47.01 -67.29 9.24
C PRO A 318 -47.30 -66.35 10.49
N GLN A 319 -48.55 -65.93 10.79
CA GLN A 319 -48.96 -64.63 11.43
C GLN A 319 -49.92 -64.64 12.70
N GLU A 320 -50.22 -63.42 13.23
CA GLU A 320 -51.46 -62.93 13.94
C GLU A 320 -51.71 -63.18 15.48
N PRO A 321 -52.67 -62.50 16.19
CA PRO A 321 -53.17 -61.07 16.15
C PRO A 321 -53.56 -60.39 17.53
N GLY A 322 -53.82 -59.05 17.58
CA GLY A 322 -55.01 -58.49 18.32
C GLY A 322 -54.97 -57.36 19.42
N VAL A 323 -55.73 -56.26 19.19
CA VAL A 323 -56.70 -55.53 20.09
C VAL A 323 -56.34 -54.39 21.13
N ARG A 324 -56.60 -53.13 20.71
CA ARG A 324 -57.32 -51.93 21.33
C ARG A 324 -57.19 -51.43 22.81
N ARG A 325 -56.80 -50.14 22.97
CA ARG A 325 -57.55 -48.95 23.52
C ARG A 325 -56.62 -47.69 23.48
N LYS A 326 -56.96 -46.55 22.85
CA LYS A 326 -57.70 -45.35 23.33
C LYS A 326 -57.16 -44.76 24.66
N GLU A 327 -56.83 -43.47 24.84
CA GLU A 327 -56.92 -42.20 24.06
C GLU A 327 -56.10 -41.08 24.81
N GLU A 328 -55.64 -39.92 24.30
CA GLU A 328 -55.48 -39.32 22.95
C GLU A 328 -54.52 -38.07 22.95
N MET A 329 -54.50 -37.28 21.86
CA MET A 329 -54.02 -35.89 21.61
C MET A 329 -52.54 -35.44 21.85
N SER A 330 -51.86 -35.16 20.71
CA SER A 330 -51.03 -33.96 20.40
C SER A 330 -49.78 -33.61 21.23
N SER A 331 -48.60 -33.27 20.67
CA SER A 331 -48.06 -33.38 19.30
C SER A 331 -46.53 -33.17 19.34
N LYS A 332 -45.75 -33.82 18.44
CA LYS A 332 -44.30 -33.57 18.22
C LYS A 332 -43.84 -34.16 16.86
N PRO A 333 -42.71 -33.70 16.29
CA PRO A 333 -42.40 -33.92 14.86
C PRO A 333 -41.52 -35.15 14.56
N GLU A 334 -41.79 -35.80 13.44
CA GLU A 334 -40.93 -36.81 12.82
C GLU A 334 -40.01 -36.19 11.75
N LYS A 335 -38.71 -36.48 11.83
CA LYS A 335 -37.74 -36.73 10.74
C LYS A 335 -36.31 -36.46 11.20
N LEU A 336 -35.65 -37.50 11.75
CA LEU A 336 -34.23 -37.43 12.13
C LEU A 336 -33.46 -38.77 12.00
N THR A 337 -34.07 -39.77 11.36
CA THR A 337 -33.56 -41.17 11.32
C THR A 337 -33.15 -41.68 9.93
N GLU A 338 -33.33 -40.92 8.86
CA GLU A 338 -32.89 -41.30 7.49
C GLU A 338 -31.53 -40.71 7.07
N ILE A 339 -30.87 -39.91 7.92
CA ILE A 339 -29.71 -39.09 7.53
C ILE A 339 -28.35 -39.78 7.78
N ASN A 340 -28.29 -40.75 8.71
CA ASN A 340 -27.00 -41.24 9.23
C ASN A 340 -26.34 -42.39 8.44
N GLU A 341 -27.00 -43.02 7.47
CA GLU A 341 -26.39 -44.08 6.64
C GLU A 341 -25.70 -43.54 5.36
N LEU A 342 -25.85 -42.25 5.04
CA LEU A 342 -25.35 -41.65 3.78
C LEU A 342 -23.95 -40.99 3.88
N LEU A 343 -23.24 -41.11 5.01
CA LEU A 343 -21.99 -40.39 5.28
C LEU A 343 -20.79 -41.29 5.67
N SER A 344 -20.73 -42.53 5.16
CA SER A 344 -19.53 -43.38 5.29
C SER A 344 -19.29 -44.31 4.09
N THR A 345 -18.92 -43.74 2.93
CA THR A 345 -18.41 -44.51 1.79
C THR A 345 -16.88 -44.61 1.83
N PRO A 346 -16.29 -45.81 1.89
CA PRO A 346 -14.85 -45.99 1.65
C PRO A 346 -14.52 -45.69 0.18
N THR A 347 -13.77 -44.63 -0.09
CA THR A 347 -13.31 -44.30 -1.45
C THR A 347 -12.31 -45.34 -1.93
N THR A 348 -12.74 -46.21 -2.86
CA THR A 348 -11.86 -47.19 -3.50
C THR A 348 -10.73 -46.48 -4.28
N PRO A 349 -9.47 -46.94 -4.21
CA PRO A 349 -8.36 -46.36 -4.97
C PRO A 349 -8.66 -46.21 -6.47
N GLN A 350 -8.46 -45.00 -7.01
CA GLN A 350 -8.73 -44.74 -8.42
C GLN A 350 -7.52 -45.08 -9.28
N LYS A 351 -7.75 -45.66 -10.47
CA LYS A 351 -6.67 -45.92 -11.43
C LYS A 351 -6.12 -44.61 -11.99
N LEU A 352 -4.80 -44.53 -12.13
CA LEU A 352 -4.09 -43.39 -12.71
C LEU A 352 -4.62 -43.05 -14.11
N GLY A 353 -4.86 -41.77 -14.36
CA GLY A 353 -5.33 -41.22 -15.63
C GLY A 353 -5.41 -39.69 -15.57
N ILE A 354 -5.67 -39.02 -16.70
CA ILE A 354 -5.70 -37.56 -16.79
C ILE A 354 -6.77 -37.00 -17.74
N ASN A 355 -7.58 -36.03 -17.27
CA ASN A 355 -8.54 -35.29 -18.10
C ASN A 355 -7.89 -33.96 -18.55
N ILE A 356 -7.75 -33.74 -19.87
CA ILE A 356 -6.98 -32.61 -20.42
C ILE A 356 -7.92 -31.58 -21.04
N ALA A 357 -7.99 -30.40 -20.40
CA ALA A 357 -8.89 -29.31 -20.78
C ALA A 357 -8.12 -28.07 -21.27
N GLY A 358 -8.50 -27.54 -22.43
CA GLY A 358 -7.82 -26.37 -23.03
C GLY A 358 -8.33 -26.01 -24.41
N PHE A 359 -7.67 -25.04 -25.06
CA PHE A 359 -7.99 -24.58 -26.42
C PHE A 359 -7.44 -25.52 -27.52
N VAL A 360 -7.78 -26.81 -27.47
CA VAL A 360 -7.21 -27.86 -28.35
C VAL A 360 -7.33 -27.50 -29.85
N LYS A 361 -8.50 -26.98 -30.26
CA LYS A 361 -8.78 -26.53 -31.64
C LYS A 361 -8.29 -25.11 -31.97
N GLY A 362 -7.73 -24.40 -30.98
CA GLY A 362 -7.34 -23.01 -31.11
C GLY A 362 -6.03 -22.82 -31.88
N GLU A 363 -6.04 -21.90 -32.84
CA GLU A 363 -4.86 -21.50 -33.61
C GLU A 363 -4.14 -20.33 -32.92
N LEU A 364 -3.64 -20.63 -31.71
CA LEU A 364 -2.86 -19.75 -30.84
C LEU A 364 -1.79 -20.55 -30.08
N GLY A 365 -0.78 -19.87 -29.53
CA GLY A 365 0.36 -20.52 -28.85
C GLY A 365 -0.04 -21.44 -27.69
N ILE A 366 -1.06 -21.07 -26.90
CA ILE A 366 -1.57 -21.94 -25.81
C ILE A 366 -2.25 -23.19 -26.39
N GLY A 367 -3.00 -23.07 -27.48
CA GLY A 367 -3.61 -24.23 -28.15
C GLY A 367 -2.58 -25.21 -28.70
N GLU A 368 -1.45 -24.71 -29.23
CA GLU A 368 -0.32 -25.59 -29.58
C GLU A 368 0.33 -26.20 -28.34
N GLY A 369 0.40 -25.47 -27.22
CA GLY A 369 0.77 -26.03 -25.92
C GLY A 369 -0.10 -27.21 -25.51
N VAL A 370 -1.43 -27.12 -25.67
CA VAL A 370 -2.36 -28.24 -25.38
C VAL A 370 -2.06 -29.44 -26.28
N ARG A 371 -1.86 -29.21 -27.59
CA ARG A 371 -1.49 -30.27 -28.55
C ARG A 371 -0.11 -30.87 -28.24
N ALA A 372 0.83 -30.08 -27.72
CA ALA A 372 2.14 -30.53 -27.27
C ALA A 372 2.08 -31.37 -26.00
N THR A 373 1.19 -31.06 -25.06
CA THR A 373 0.90 -31.87 -23.88
C THR A 373 0.26 -33.20 -24.28
N LEU A 374 -0.73 -33.18 -25.18
CA LEU A 374 -1.38 -34.39 -25.69
C LEU A 374 -0.37 -35.35 -26.34
N ARG A 375 0.45 -34.85 -27.28
CA ARG A 375 1.54 -35.63 -27.91
C ARG A 375 2.46 -36.29 -26.89
N ALA A 376 2.77 -35.59 -25.79
CA ALA A 376 3.60 -36.12 -24.73
C ALA A 376 2.89 -37.24 -23.94
N VAL A 377 1.63 -37.03 -23.55
CA VAL A 377 0.82 -38.01 -22.82
C VAL A 377 0.56 -39.28 -23.63
N GLU A 378 0.39 -39.18 -24.95
CA GLU A 378 0.23 -40.33 -25.86
C GLU A 378 1.39 -41.35 -25.77
N THR A 379 2.59 -40.93 -25.36
CA THR A 379 3.75 -41.84 -25.17
C THR A 379 3.77 -42.61 -23.84
N THR A 380 2.85 -42.35 -22.92
CA THR A 380 3.01 -42.72 -21.50
C THR A 380 2.30 -44.00 -21.05
N ASN A 381 1.40 -44.53 -21.88
CA ASN A 381 0.37 -45.52 -21.54
C ASN A 381 -0.58 -45.09 -20.39
N ILE A 382 -0.65 -43.80 -20.05
CA ILE A 382 -1.63 -43.28 -19.08
C ILE A 382 -2.96 -43.03 -19.81
N PRO A 383 -4.10 -43.58 -19.35
CA PRO A 383 -5.42 -43.27 -19.88
C PRO A 383 -5.73 -41.77 -19.79
N PHE A 384 -6.23 -41.19 -20.88
CA PHE A 384 -6.59 -39.77 -20.91
C PHE A 384 -7.85 -39.49 -21.73
N VAL A 385 -8.49 -38.35 -21.44
CA VAL A 385 -9.58 -37.78 -22.25
C VAL A 385 -9.30 -36.32 -22.62
N ILE A 386 -9.97 -35.84 -23.68
CA ILE A 386 -9.77 -34.50 -24.23
C ILE A 386 -11.06 -33.68 -24.13
N ASN A 387 -10.99 -32.51 -23.46
CA ASN A 387 -12.14 -31.64 -23.23
C ASN A 387 -11.87 -30.23 -23.82
N ASN A 388 -12.31 -29.98 -25.07
CA ASN A 388 -11.98 -28.74 -25.78
C ASN A 388 -12.82 -27.53 -25.33
N ILE A 389 -12.14 -26.47 -24.87
CA ILE A 389 -12.74 -25.21 -24.46
C ILE A 389 -12.95 -24.31 -25.68
N ILE A 390 -14.20 -23.98 -25.99
CA ILE A 390 -14.59 -23.28 -27.23
C ILE A 390 -14.39 -21.74 -27.17
N SER A 391 -14.25 -21.16 -25.96
CA SER A 391 -14.31 -19.72 -25.71
C SER A 391 -12.98 -18.98 -25.96
N THR A 392 -12.54 -18.89 -27.22
CA THR A 392 -11.32 -18.14 -27.63
C THR A 392 -11.62 -17.07 -28.70
N PRO A 393 -10.94 -15.90 -28.70
CA PRO A 393 -11.08 -14.88 -29.74
C PRO A 393 -10.23 -15.14 -31.00
N HIS A 394 -9.50 -16.27 -31.05
CA HIS A 394 -8.73 -16.75 -32.20
C HIS A 394 -9.58 -17.65 -33.11
N ARG A 395 -9.07 -17.97 -34.31
CA ARG A 395 -9.66 -19.02 -35.15
C ARG A 395 -9.53 -20.37 -34.43
N ASN A 396 -10.61 -21.16 -34.48
CA ASN A 396 -10.79 -22.39 -33.69
C ASN A 396 -11.00 -23.59 -34.62
N SER A 397 -10.15 -23.69 -35.66
CA SER A 397 -10.34 -24.55 -36.83
C SER A 397 -9.23 -25.60 -37.01
N ASP A 398 -8.37 -25.79 -36.00
CA ASP A 398 -7.40 -26.89 -35.99
C ASP A 398 -8.13 -28.26 -35.97
N LYS A 399 -7.49 -29.27 -36.57
CA LYS A 399 -8.05 -30.61 -36.81
C LYS A 399 -7.17 -31.75 -36.29
N THR A 400 -6.05 -31.46 -35.61
CA THR A 400 -5.11 -32.50 -35.13
C THR A 400 -5.76 -33.45 -34.14
N TYR A 401 -6.65 -32.95 -33.27
CA TYR A 401 -7.47 -33.77 -32.38
C TYR A 401 -8.95 -33.52 -32.65
N GLN A 402 -9.76 -34.58 -32.60
CA GLN A 402 -11.19 -34.54 -32.95
C GLN A 402 -12.09 -35.30 -31.95
N SER A 403 -11.55 -36.32 -31.27
CA SER A 403 -12.22 -37.12 -30.25
C SER A 403 -12.33 -36.34 -28.93
N PHE A 404 -13.38 -35.53 -28.78
CA PHE A 404 -13.67 -34.80 -27.55
C PHE A 404 -14.83 -35.43 -26.78
N THR A 405 -14.75 -35.43 -25.45
CA THR A 405 -15.83 -35.87 -24.56
C THR A 405 -16.27 -34.74 -23.62
N GLN A 406 -17.46 -34.89 -23.03
CA GLN A 406 -17.91 -34.11 -21.86
C GLN A 406 -17.66 -34.86 -20.54
N GLU A 407 -17.23 -36.12 -20.61
CA GLU A 407 -16.87 -36.92 -19.45
C GLU A 407 -15.59 -36.42 -18.78
N ASN A 408 -15.46 -36.73 -17.48
CA ASN A 408 -14.33 -36.36 -16.64
C ASN A 408 -13.91 -37.56 -15.75
N PRO A 409 -13.61 -38.74 -16.34
CA PRO A 409 -13.53 -40.00 -15.61
C PRO A 409 -12.31 -40.08 -14.68
N HIS A 410 -11.14 -39.60 -15.11
CA HIS A 410 -9.87 -39.85 -14.44
C HIS A 410 -9.68 -38.99 -13.17
N PRO A 411 -8.81 -39.38 -12.22
CA PRO A 411 -8.66 -38.64 -10.95
C PRO A 411 -7.90 -37.31 -11.08
N ILE A 412 -7.09 -37.09 -12.12
CA ILE A 412 -6.30 -35.86 -12.32
C ILE A 412 -6.88 -35.01 -13.44
N ASN A 413 -7.01 -33.70 -13.22
CA ASN A 413 -7.37 -32.71 -14.24
C ASN A 413 -6.16 -31.83 -14.59
N LEU A 414 -5.97 -31.54 -15.87
CA LEU A 414 -4.97 -30.57 -16.35
C LEU A 414 -5.64 -29.50 -17.21
N PHE A 415 -5.58 -28.26 -16.75
CA PHE A 415 -6.23 -27.10 -17.36
C PHE A 415 -5.20 -26.15 -17.99
N GLN A 416 -5.04 -26.25 -19.30
CA GLN A 416 -4.04 -25.49 -20.04
C GLN A 416 -4.68 -24.28 -20.75
N VAL A 417 -4.91 -23.26 -19.93
CA VAL A 417 -5.41 -21.91 -20.24
C VAL A 417 -4.68 -20.92 -19.34
N ASN A 418 -4.49 -19.66 -19.73
CA ASN A 418 -3.76 -18.72 -18.89
C ASN A 418 -4.58 -18.26 -17.66
N ALA A 419 -3.88 -17.81 -16.60
CA ALA A 419 -4.49 -17.44 -15.32
C ALA A 419 -5.63 -16.40 -15.43
N ASN A 420 -5.54 -15.46 -16.37
CA ASN A 420 -6.61 -14.49 -16.64
C ASN A 420 -7.90 -15.11 -17.21
N GLU A 421 -7.81 -16.28 -17.84
CA GLU A 421 -8.91 -16.98 -18.52
C GLU A 421 -9.65 -17.93 -17.57
N VAL A 422 -8.98 -18.39 -16.50
CA VAL A 422 -9.56 -19.23 -15.43
C VAL A 422 -10.86 -18.63 -14.89
N LYS A 423 -10.89 -17.32 -14.62
CA LYS A 423 -12.11 -16.62 -14.15
C LYS A 423 -13.27 -16.67 -15.16
N THR A 424 -12.99 -16.69 -16.46
CA THR A 424 -14.01 -16.80 -17.51
C THR A 424 -14.54 -18.23 -17.62
N PHE A 425 -13.68 -19.23 -17.41
CA PHE A 425 -14.06 -20.64 -17.37
C PHE A 425 -14.96 -20.98 -16.15
N LEU A 426 -14.58 -20.51 -14.96
CA LEU A 426 -15.30 -20.76 -13.69
C LEU A 426 -16.73 -20.16 -13.62
N LYS A 427 -17.13 -19.31 -14.56
CA LYS A 427 -18.47 -18.70 -14.61
C LYS A 427 -19.59 -19.69 -14.99
N LYS A 428 -19.26 -20.87 -15.54
CA LYS A 428 -20.27 -21.88 -15.94
C LYS A 428 -20.60 -22.81 -14.76
N PRO A 429 -21.88 -23.00 -14.38
CA PRO A 429 -22.23 -23.82 -13.20
C PRO A 429 -21.69 -25.26 -13.24
N THR A 430 -21.74 -25.91 -14.41
CA THR A 430 -21.22 -27.27 -14.66
C THR A 430 -19.72 -27.41 -14.40
N VAL A 431 -18.95 -26.31 -14.44
CA VAL A 431 -17.50 -26.35 -14.24
C VAL A 431 -17.12 -26.65 -12.80
N ARG A 432 -17.93 -26.31 -11.78
CA ARG A 432 -17.59 -26.63 -10.39
C ARG A 432 -17.46 -28.14 -10.15
N GLN A 433 -18.41 -28.92 -10.67
CA GLN A 433 -18.40 -30.38 -10.58
C GLN A 433 -17.17 -31.02 -11.25
N TYR A 434 -16.59 -30.36 -12.26
CA TYR A 434 -15.38 -30.84 -12.92
C TYR A 434 -14.16 -30.85 -11.97
N PHE A 435 -14.05 -29.86 -11.07
CA PHE A 435 -12.97 -29.76 -10.08
C PHE A 435 -13.18 -30.66 -8.84
N THR A 436 -14.43 -31.05 -8.53
CA THR A 436 -14.80 -31.81 -7.32
C THR A 436 -14.17 -33.21 -7.30
N ASN A 437 -13.52 -33.58 -6.19
CA ASN A 437 -12.89 -34.89 -5.95
C ASN A 437 -11.87 -35.29 -7.04
N LYS A 438 -11.16 -34.31 -7.60
CA LYS A 438 -10.06 -34.48 -8.56
C LYS A 438 -8.80 -33.76 -8.07
N TYR A 439 -7.62 -34.24 -8.47
CA TYR A 439 -6.38 -33.46 -8.31
C TYR A 439 -6.26 -32.48 -9.47
N ASN A 440 -6.20 -31.18 -9.18
CA ASN A 440 -6.39 -30.14 -10.19
C ASN A 440 -5.09 -29.38 -10.48
N ILE A 441 -4.62 -29.46 -11.73
CA ILE A 441 -3.41 -28.79 -12.21
C ILE A 441 -3.78 -27.67 -13.18
N GLY A 442 -3.26 -26.46 -12.96
CA GLY A 442 -3.39 -25.34 -13.91
C GLY A 442 -2.08 -25.16 -14.69
N PHE A 443 -2.11 -25.01 -16.01
CA PHE A 443 -0.88 -24.91 -16.84
C PHE A 443 -0.81 -23.55 -17.52
N TRP A 444 0.07 -22.67 -17.01
CA TRP A 444 0.08 -21.23 -17.33
C TRP A 444 1.39 -20.78 -18.01
N ALA A 445 1.27 -19.84 -18.95
CA ALA A 445 2.38 -19.06 -19.49
C ALA A 445 2.40 -17.66 -18.88
N TRP A 446 3.57 -17.23 -18.42
CA TRP A 446 3.85 -15.84 -18.04
C TRP A 446 5.27 -15.43 -18.45
N GLU A 447 5.50 -14.12 -18.52
CA GLU A 447 6.56 -13.52 -19.34
C GLU A 447 7.42 -12.50 -18.59
N LEU A 448 6.92 -11.86 -17.54
CA LEU A 448 7.65 -10.85 -16.77
C LEU A 448 8.11 -11.42 -15.41
N PRO A 449 9.12 -10.84 -14.74
CA PRO A 449 9.60 -11.35 -13.44
C PRO A 449 8.55 -11.28 -12.33
N LYS A 450 7.58 -10.36 -12.46
CA LYS A 450 6.47 -10.13 -11.53
C LYS A 450 5.16 -10.66 -12.11
N PHE A 451 4.46 -11.53 -11.38
CA PHE A 451 3.14 -12.03 -11.78
C PHE A 451 2.03 -11.02 -11.45
N PRO A 452 0.95 -10.89 -12.24
CA PRO A 452 -0.07 -9.85 -12.02
C PRO A 452 -0.90 -10.11 -10.74
N PRO A 453 -0.97 -9.16 -9.79
CA PRO A 453 -1.74 -9.33 -8.55
C PRO A 453 -3.23 -9.63 -8.79
N GLU A 454 -3.83 -9.07 -9.85
CA GLU A 454 -5.22 -9.33 -10.21
C GLU A 454 -5.52 -10.81 -10.59
N TRP A 455 -4.47 -11.62 -10.80
CA TRP A 455 -4.56 -13.03 -11.17
C TRP A 455 -4.31 -14.00 -10.00
N ILE A 456 -3.91 -13.54 -8.82
CA ILE A 456 -3.68 -14.41 -7.64
C ILE A 456 -4.94 -15.20 -7.26
N THR A 457 -6.13 -14.65 -7.50
CA THR A 457 -7.41 -15.36 -7.31
C THR A 457 -7.63 -16.54 -8.29
N ALA A 458 -6.78 -16.73 -9.30
CA ALA A 458 -6.81 -17.87 -10.22
C ALA A 458 -6.15 -19.15 -9.65
N PHE A 459 -5.37 -19.09 -8.57
CA PHE A 459 -4.82 -20.30 -7.91
C PHE A 459 -5.91 -21.15 -7.23
N THR A 460 -7.03 -20.54 -6.84
CA THR A 460 -8.16 -21.14 -6.08
C THR A 460 -8.63 -22.55 -6.52
N PRO A 461 -8.70 -22.87 -7.83
CA PRO A 461 -9.14 -24.19 -8.32
C PRO A 461 -8.10 -25.31 -8.21
N PHE A 462 -6.83 -24.97 -7.97
CA PHE A 462 -5.70 -25.84 -8.27
C PHE A 462 -4.95 -26.30 -7.02
N HIS A 463 -4.34 -27.47 -7.11
CA HIS A 463 -3.38 -28.02 -6.14
C HIS A 463 -1.94 -27.80 -6.58
N GLU A 464 -1.72 -27.59 -7.88
CA GLU A 464 -0.41 -27.43 -8.51
C GLU A 464 -0.53 -26.56 -9.76
N ILE A 465 0.48 -25.75 -10.05
CA ILE A 465 0.62 -25.03 -11.33
C ILE A 465 1.77 -25.63 -12.12
N TRP A 466 1.52 -25.97 -13.38
CA TRP A 466 2.56 -26.25 -14.38
C TRP A 466 2.89 -24.99 -15.17
N THR A 467 4.15 -24.85 -15.57
CA THR A 467 4.60 -23.72 -16.39
C THR A 467 5.84 -24.05 -17.21
N TYR A 468 6.09 -23.30 -18.27
CA TYR A 468 7.05 -23.70 -19.31
C TYR A 468 8.54 -23.43 -18.97
N SER A 469 8.88 -22.71 -17.90
CA SER A 469 10.26 -22.33 -17.56
C SER A 469 10.49 -22.13 -16.07
N ASN A 470 11.76 -22.18 -15.61
CA ASN A 470 12.18 -21.78 -14.27
C ASN A 470 11.90 -20.29 -14.07
N TYR A 471 12.26 -19.46 -15.05
CA TYR A 471 11.98 -18.02 -15.04
C TYR A 471 10.49 -17.72 -14.77
N CYS A 472 9.57 -18.47 -15.40
CA CYS A 472 8.14 -18.33 -15.16
C CYS A 472 7.70 -18.98 -13.84
N ALA A 473 8.31 -20.11 -13.44
CA ALA A 473 8.05 -20.75 -12.16
C ALA A 473 8.45 -19.85 -10.98
N GLU A 474 9.60 -19.18 -11.04
CA GLU A 474 10.08 -18.16 -10.08
C GLU A 474 9.06 -17.02 -9.97
N SER A 475 8.66 -16.43 -11.10
CA SER A 475 7.69 -15.33 -11.12
C SER A 475 6.32 -15.69 -10.51
N ILE A 476 5.79 -16.87 -10.83
CA ILE A 476 4.53 -17.37 -10.28
C ILE A 476 4.69 -17.74 -8.80
N SER A 477 5.83 -18.33 -8.40
CA SER A 477 6.09 -18.79 -7.03
C SER A 477 6.15 -17.64 -6.02
N MET A 478 6.60 -16.44 -6.43
CA MET A 478 6.60 -15.24 -5.56
C MET A 478 5.22 -14.88 -4.99
N VAL A 479 4.13 -15.36 -5.60
CA VAL A 479 2.75 -15.10 -5.16
C VAL A 479 1.88 -16.37 -5.06
N SER A 480 2.47 -17.55 -5.22
CA SER A 480 1.75 -18.83 -5.15
C SER A 480 1.60 -19.31 -3.72
N SER A 481 0.47 -19.97 -3.43
CA SER A 481 0.26 -20.74 -2.18
C SER A 481 0.20 -22.26 -2.43
N ILE A 482 0.61 -22.69 -3.62
CA ILE A 482 0.65 -24.09 -4.09
C ILE A 482 1.91 -24.35 -4.94
N PRO A 483 2.39 -25.59 -5.08
CA PRO A 483 3.57 -25.91 -5.90
C PRO A 483 3.49 -25.38 -7.33
N VAL A 484 4.61 -24.88 -7.84
CA VAL A 484 4.78 -24.44 -9.24
C VAL A 484 5.90 -25.28 -9.87
N ILE A 485 5.57 -26.05 -10.89
CA ILE A 485 6.43 -27.09 -11.48
C ILE A 485 6.74 -26.77 -12.93
N LYS A 486 8.02 -26.85 -13.32
CA LYS A 486 8.42 -26.70 -14.73
C LYS A 486 8.02 -27.93 -15.55
N MET A 487 7.14 -27.72 -16.53
CA MET A 487 6.79 -28.69 -17.57
C MET A 487 6.88 -27.99 -18.93
N MET A 488 7.84 -28.40 -19.77
CA MET A 488 8.03 -27.83 -21.11
C MET A 488 7.10 -28.51 -22.13
N PRO A 489 6.75 -27.83 -23.24
CA PRO A 489 5.90 -28.42 -24.28
C PRO A 489 6.71 -29.36 -25.17
N SER A 490 6.10 -30.46 -25.65
CA SER A 490 6.76 -31.33 -26.63
C SER A 490 6.79 -30.72 -28.04
N ILE A 491 7.97 -30.78 -28.67
CA ILE A 491 8.20 -30.37 -30.05
C ILE A 491 8.46 -31.62 -30.89
N SER A 492 7.49 -31.96 -31.73
CA SER A 492 7.64 -32.93 -32.81
C SER A 492 6.90 -32.37 -34.03
N LEU A 493 7.60 -32.27 -35.16
CA LEU A 493 7.10 -31.64 -36.37
C LEU A 493 7.37 -32.53 -37.59
N PRO A 494 6.39 -32.70 -38.50
CA PRO A 494 6.59 -33.39 -39.76
C PRO A 494 7.41 -32.53 -40.73
N ILE A 495 8.23 -33.17 -41.57
CA ILE A 495 8.89 -32.50 -42.70
C ILE A 495 7.80 -32.02 -43.68
N PRO A 496 7.69 -30.71 -43.96
CA PRO A 496 6.65 -30.17 -44.83
C PRO A 496 6.94 -30.47 -46.31
N LYS A 497 5.90 -30.80 -47.08
CA LYS A 497 6.02 -31.10 -48.52
C LYS A 497 6.10 -29.84 -49.40
N ILE A 498 5.44 -28.76 -48.96
CA ILE A 498 5.35 -27.49 -49.68
C ILE A 498 6.75 -26.86 -49.84
N SER A 499 7.14 -26.52 -51.07
CA SER A 499 8.41 -25.88 -51.41
C SER A 499 8.43 -24.36 -51.24
N ARG A 500 9.62 -23.73 -51.31
CA ARG A 500 9.77 -22.27 -51.40
C ARG A 500 8.93 -21.65 -52.53
N LYS A 501 8.89 -22.29 -53.71
CA LYS A 501 8.16 -21.80 -54.88
C LYS A 501 6.65 -21.71 -54.62
N GLU A 502 6.07 -22.73 -53.99
CA GLU A 502 4.64 -22.77 -53.62
C GLU A 502 4.27 -21.82 -52.47
N LEU A 503 5.25 -21.41 -51.67
CA LEU A 503 5.11 -20.34 -50.67
C LEU A 503 5.25 -18.93 -51.27
N GLY A 504 5.58 -18.80 -52.55
CA GLY A 504 5.92 -17.53 -53.17
C GLY A 504 7.16 -16.89 -52.57
N LEU A 505 8.19 -17.72 -52.29
CA LEU A 505 9.47 -17.32 -51.73
C LEU A 505 10.63 -17.58 -52.72
N PRO A 506 11.64 -16.69 -52.76
CA PRO A 506 12.82 -16.84 -53.61
C PRO A 506 13.65 -18.07 -53.23
N THR A 507 14.14 -18.82 -54.22
CA THR A 507 14.98 -20.01 -54.04
C THR A 507 16.46 -19.68 -53.84
N ASP A 508 16.88 -18.54 -54.39
CA ASP A 508 18.23 -17.96 -54.41
C ASP A 508 18.59 -17.22 -53.11
N LYS A 509 17.64 -16.51 -52.49
CA LYS A 509 17.93 -15.59 -51.37
C LYS A 509 18.06 -16.28 -50.01
N PHE A 510 18.86 -15.66 -49.13
CA PHE A 510 18.95 -16.00 -47.72
C PHE A 510 17.75 -15.41 -46.95
N ILE A 511 16.90 -16.27 -46.40
CA ILE A 511 15.64 -15.87 -45.76
C ILE A 511 15.81 -15.83 -44.22
N PHE A 512 15.71 -14.64 -43.64
CA PHE A 512 15.46 -14.44 -42.21
C PHE A 512 13.94 -14.49 -41.95
N LEU A 513 13.50 -15.09 -40.84
CA LEU A 513 12.08 -15.27 -40.52
C LEU A 513 11.74 -14.79 -39.11
N PHE A 514 10.62 -14.06 -38.96
CA PHE A 514 9.96 -13.82 -37.67
C PHE A 514 8.45 -14.09 -37.77
N ILE A 515 7.87 -14.76 -36.76
CA ILE A 515 6.45 -15.08 -36.67
C ILE A 515 5.88 -14.56 -35.34
N PHE A 516 4.77 -13.81 -35.38
CA PHE A 516 4.04 -13.38 -34.19
C PHE A 516 2.52 -13.23 -34.42
N ASP A 517 1.77 -12.96 -33.35
CA ASP A 517 0.33 -12.62 -33.38
C ASP A 517 0.14 -11.26 -32.69
N PHE A 518 -0.69 -10.36 -33.25
CA PHE A 518 -0.94 -9.04 -32.66
C PHE A 518 -1.59 -9.13 -31.25
N PHE A 519 -2.35 -10.20 -30.94
CA PHE A 519 -2.83 -10.44 -29.58
C PHE A 519 -1.70 -10.61 -28.55
N SER A 520 -0.48 -10.97 -28.97
CA SER A 520 0.71 -11.08 -28.10
C SER A 520 1.34 -9.73 -27.72
N ARG A 521 0.77 -8.61 -28.20
CA ARG A 521 1.26 -7.21 -28.15
C ARG A 521 2.47 -6.95 -29.04
N LEU A 522 2.39 -5.84 -29.80
CA LEU A 522 3.45 -5.42 -30.72
C LEU A 522 4.73 -5.06 -29.95
N GLU A 523 4.60 -4.41 -28.79
CA GLU A 523 5.71 -3.93 -27.98
C GLU A 523 6.52 -5.06 -27.35
N ARG A 524 5.83 -6.13 -26.92
CA ARG A 524 6.48 -7.31 -26.34
C ARG A 524 7.16 -8.15 -27.41
N LYS A 525 6.47 -8.45 -28.52
CA LYS A 525 7.06 -9.24 -29.62
C LYS A 525 8.06 -8.45 -30.45
N ASN A 526 7.97 -7.11 -30.42
CA ASN A 526 8.95 -6.14 -30.90
C ASN A 526 9.49 -6.40 -32.33
N PRO A 527 8.62 -6.59 -33.33
CA PRO A 527 9.05 -6.72 -34.73
C PRO A 527 9.78 -5.45 -35.22
N LEU A 528 9.46 -4.28 -34.66
CA LEU A 528 10.02 -3.00 -35.08
C LEU A 528 11.55 -2.95 -34.86
N ALA A 529 12.04 -3.37 -33.68
CA ALA A 529 13.48 -3.50 -33.44
C ALA A 529 14.12 -4.55 -34.36
N THR A 530 13.41 -5.63 -34.69
CA THR A 530 13.91 -6.68 -35.59
C THR A 530 14.03 -6.16 -37.03
N ILE A 531 13.09 -5.31 -37.49
CA ILE A 531 13.18 -4.58 -38.76
C ILE A 531 14.39 -3.63 -38.75
N THR A 532 14.56 -2.84 -37.69
CA THR A 532 15.70 -1.91 -37.57
C THR A 532 17.04 -2.64 -37.57
N ALA A 533 17.16 -3.78 -36.87
CA ALA A 533 18.36 -4.62 -36.88
C ALA A 533 18.64 -5.16 -38.29
N PHE A 534 17.63 -5.67 -39.00
CA PHE A 534 17.78 -6.15 -40.38
C PHE A 534 18.20 -5.05 -41.35
N LYS A 535 17.59 -3.85 -41.26
CA LYS A 535 17.98 -2.69 -42.06
C LYS A 535 19.40 -2.20 -41.74
N LYS A 536 19.85 -2.30 -40.48
CA LYS A 536 21.23 -1.98 -40.08
C LYS A 536 22.23 -3.10 -40.44
N ALA A 537 21.74 -4.31 -40.67
CA ALA A 537 22.53 -5.43 -41.16
C ALA A 537 22.79 -5.35 -42.68
N PHE A 538 21.75 -5.08 -43.48
CA PHE A 538 21.78 -5.24 -44.95
C PHE A 538 21.18 -4.08 -45.77
N GLY A 539 20.76 -2.98 -45.14
CA GLY A 539 20.07 -1.89 -45.82
C GLY A 539 18.65 -2.23 -46.29
N ASN A 540 18.01 -1.30 -47.01
CA ASN A 540 16.61 -1.41 -47.45
C ASN A 540 16.42 -2.22 -48.76
N SER A 541 17.49 -2.55 -49.48
CA SER A 541 17.42 -3.01 -50.87
C SER A 541 18.49 -4.03 -51.29
N ASN A 542 19.28 -4.60 -50.37
CA ASN A 542 20.22 -5.67 -50.72
C ASN A 542 19.47 -6.85 -51.41
N PRO A 543 19.96 -7.36 -52.55
CA PRO A 543 19.25 -8.35 -53.34
C PRO A 543 19.38 -9.78 -52.80
N ASP A 544 20.37 -10.09 -51.98
CA ASP A 544 20.74 -11.46 -51.60
C ASP A 544 19.94 -11.96 -50.37
N VAL A 545 19.42 -11.03 -49.57
CA VAL A 545 18.63 -11.33 -48.36
C VAL A 545 17.13 -11.06 -48.53
N LEU A 546 16.32 -11.73 -47.72
CA LEU A 546 14.90 -11.44 -47.52
C LEU A 546 14.55 -11.57 -46.04
N PHE A 547 14.01 -10.53 -45.42
CA PHE A 547 13.36 -10.66 -44.11
C PHE A 547 11.85 -10.91 -44.28
N LEU A 548 11.40 -12.06 -43.82
CA LEU A 548 10.01 -12.49 -43.90
C LEU A 548 9.33 -12.35 -42.53
N ILE A 549 8.31 -11.50 -42.46
CA ILE A 549 7.53 -11.27 -41.24
C ILE A 549 6.16 -11.91 -41.43
N LYS A 550 5.79 -12.85 -40.56
CA LYS A 550 4.44 -13.41 -40.46
C LYS A 550 3.71 -12.81 -39.27
N SER A 551 2.53 -12.22 -39.50
CA SER A 551 1.59 -11.82 -38.44
C SER A 551 0.22 -12.47 -38.57
N SER A 552 -0.51 -12.57 -37.47
CA SER A 552 -1.94 -12.92 -37.45
C SER A 552 -2.74 -11.93 -36.60
N ASN A 553 -4.05 -11.85 -36.86
CA ASN A 553 -5.03 -11.00 -36.16
C ASN A 553 -4.85 -9.46 -36.24
N SER A 554 -4.02 -8.97 -37.16
CA SER A 554 -3.75 -7.54 -37.38
C SER A 554 -4.99 -6.66 -37.58
N GLN A 555 -6.08 -7.21 -38.13
CA GLN A 555 -7.32 -6.49 -38.42
C GLN A 555 -8.04 -6.03 -37.14
N LYS A 556 -7.69 -6.61 -35.98
CA LYS A 556 -8.15 -6.17 -34.65
C LYS A 556 -7.24 -5.09 -34.04
N PHE A 557 -6.11 -4.79 -34.67
CA PHE A 557 -5.06 -3.87 -34.19
C PHE A 557 -4.55 -2.94 -35.32
N PRO A 558 -5.43 -2.14 -35.98
CA PRO A 558 -5.06 -1.38 -37.18
C PRO A 558 -3.94 -0.36 -36.95
N ARG A 559 -3.89 0.30 -35.78
CA ARG A 559 -2.80 1.23 -35.43
C ARG A 559 -1.42 0.54 -35.40
N ASP A 560 -1.37 -0.67 -34.86
CA ASP A 560 -0.14 -1.45 -34.75
C ASP A 560 0.25 -2.08 -36.08
N LYS A 561 -0.73 -2.45 -36.92
CA LYS A 561 -0.49 -2.80 -38.32
C LYS A 561 0.16 -1.63 -39.06
N SER A 562 -0.37 -0.41 -38.94
CA SER A 562 0.23 0.77 -39.57
C SER A 562 1.65 1.05 -39.05
N ARG A 563 1.90 0.91 -37.74
CA ARG A 563 3.27 1.02 -37.17
C ARG A 563 4.24 -0.01 -37.77
N LEU A 564 3.80 -1.25 -37.98
CA LEU A 564 4.59 -2.29 -38.64
C LEU A 564 4.86 -1.94 -40.11
N ILE A 565 3.83 -1.60 -40.88
CA ILE A 565 3.97 -1.27 -42.32
C ILE A 565 4.84 -0.02 -42.52
N ASN A 566 4.70 1.02 -41.69
CA ASN A 566 5.53 2.22 -41.77
C ASN A 566 7.00 1.93 -41.42
N SER A 567 7.26 1.01 -40.49
CA SER A 567 8.62 0.56 -40.15
C SER A 567 9.27 -0.22 -41.31
N ILE A 568 8.48 -0.99 -42.07
CA ILE A 568 8.92 -1.64 -43.32
C ILE A 568 9.20 -0.58 -44.39
N GLY A 569 8.22 0.27 -44.73
CA GLY A 569 8.35 1.29 -45.78
C GLY A 569 8.74 0.71 -47.14
N ASN A 570 9.46 1.49 -47.95
CA ASN A 570 9.88 1.10 -49.31
C ASN A 570 11.12 0.18 -49.28
N SER A 571 11.03 -0.97 -48.61
CA SER A 571 12.15 -1.93 -48.48
C SER A 571 11.82 -3.24 -49.21
N PRO A 572 12.17 -3.41 -50.50
CA PRO A 572 11.84 -4.63 -51.27
C PRO A 572 12.49 -5.92 -50.73
N ASN A 573 13.49 -5.82 -49.85
CA ASN A 573 14.08 -6.96 -49.14
C ASN A 573 13.36 -7.34 -47.83
N ILE A 574 12.19 -6.75 -47.53
CA ILE A 574 11.33 -7.11 -46.39
C ILE A 574 9.92 -7.43 -46.89
N LYS A 575 9.45 -8.66 -46.63
CA LYS A 575 8.11 -9.13 -47.04
C LYS A 575 7.24 -9.41 -45.82
N HIS A 576 6.05 -8.82 -45.79
CA HIS A 576 5.04 -9.06 -44.77
C HIS A 576 3.97 -10.03 -45.30
N ILE A 577 3.71 -11.12 -44.57
CA ILE A 577 2.60 -12.04 -44.82
C ILE A 577 1.64 -11.95 -43.63
N ASP A 578 0.45 -11.40 -43.86
CA ASP A 578 -0.55 -11.17 -42.83
C ASP A 578 -1.60 -12.31 -42.75
N GLY A 579 -2.55 -12.23 -41.83
CA GLY A 579 -3.67 -13.19 -41.70
C GLY A 579 -3.28 -14.59 -41.23
N TYR A 580 -4.15 -15.58 -41.44
CA TYR A 580 -3.92 -16.98 -41.04
C TYR A 580 -3.36 -17.83 -42.18
N LEU A 581 -2.54 -18.82 -41.85
CA LEU A 581 -2.08 -19.89 -42.76
C LEU A 581 -2.43 -21.26 -42.16
N SER A 582 -2.34 -22.34 -42.95
CA SER A 582 -2.38 -23.71 -42.42
C SER A 582 -1.11 -24.02 -41.62
N LYS A 583 -1.18 -24.94 -40.65
CA LYS A 583 -0.01 -25.41 -39.90
C LYS A 583 1.09 -25.96 -40.82
N GLU A 584 0.73 -26.65 -41.91
CA GLU A 584 1.70 -27.08 -42.92
C GLU A 584 2.44 -25.91 -43.58
N LYS A 585 1.75 -24.81 -43.95
CA LYS A 585 2.41 -23.62 -44.49
C LYS A 585 3.28 -22.91 -43.45
N ILE A 586 2.88 -22.86 -42.17
CA ILE A 586 3.73 -22.35 -41.08
C ILE A 586 4.98 -23.21 -40.89
N ASN A 587 4.83 -24.53 -40.86
CA ASN A 587 5.94 -25.49 -40.81
C ASN A 587 6.87 -25.31 -42.02
N ALA A 588 6.33 -25.10 -43.22
CA ALA A 588 7.09 -24.86 -44.42
C ALA A 588 7.86 -23.51 -44.38
N LEU A 589 7.30 -22.45 -43.80
CA LEU A 589 8.06 -21.21 -43.56
C LEU A 589 9.28 -21.45 -42.65
N LEU A 590 9.07 -22.16 -41.53
CA LEU A 590 10.13 -22.50 -40.56
C LEU A 590 11.17 -23.46 -41.16
N TYR A 591 10.76 -24.42 -41.98
CA TYR A 591 11.63 -25.38 -42.64
C TYR A 591 12.42 -24.76 -43.81
N HIS A 592 11.87 -23.77 -44.51
CA HIS A 592 12.53 -23.15 -45.67
C HIS A 592 13.31 -21.87 -45.38
N CYS A 593 13.21 -21.28 -44.18
CA CYS A 593 14.09 -20.17 -43.80
C CYS A 593 15.56 -20.62 -43.68
N ASN A 594 16.47 -19.66 -43.75
CA ASN A 594 17.89 -19.86 -43.46
C ASN A 594 18.21 -19.55 -42.00
N CYS A 595 17.52 -18.58 -41.40
CA CYS A 595 17.66 -18.19 -39.99
C CYS A 595 16.31 -17.72 -39.42
N TYR A 596 16.03 -18.00 -38.15
CA TYR A 596 14.90 -17.41 -37.42
C TYR A 596 15.40 -16.27 -36.51
N VAL A 597 14.67 -15.16 -36.42
CA VAL A 597 15.07 -14.00 -35.60
C VAL A 597 13.92 -13.51 -34.72
N SER A 598 14.21 -13.16 -33.46
CA SER A 598 13.22 -12.51 -32.58
C SER A 598 13.87 -11.57 -31.55
N LEU A 599 13.72 -10.25 -31.73
CA LEU A 599 14.07 -9.25 -30.72
C LEU A 599 12.94 -8.97 -29.73
N HIS A 600 12.26 -10.02 -29.26
CA HIS A 600 11.23 -9.91 -28.24
C HIS A 600 11.76 -9.30 -26.94
N ARG A 601 10.87 -8.68 -26.16
CA ARG A 601 11.17 -8.16 -24.81
C ARG A 601 10.90 -9.17 -23.69
N ALA A 602 10.04 -10.16 -23.93
CA ALA A 602 9.72 -11.26 -23.02
C ALA A 602 8.93 -12.39 -23.71
N GLU A 603 9.12 -13.65 -23.29
CA GLU A 603 8.49 -14.84 -23.90
C GLU A 603 7.97 -15.84 -22.86
N GLY A 604 6.77 -16.38 -23.11
CA GLY A 604 6.15 -17.39 -22.23
C GLY A 604 6.73 -18.80 -22.44
N PHE A 605 7.38 -19.01 -23.59
CA PHE A 605 8.26 -20.15 -23.88
C PHE A 605 9.13 -19.84 -25.11
N GLY A 606 8.51 -19.30 -26.18
CA GLY A 606 9.18 -19.07 -27.46
C GLY A 606 9.03 -20.22 -28.46
N LEU A 607 7.83 -20.83 -28.53
CA LEU A 607 7.52 -21.99 -29.37
C LEU A 607 8.13 -21.94 -30.79
N THR A 608 7.96 -20.85 -31.53
CA THR A 608 8.44 -20.73 -32.92
C THR A 608 9.98 -20.73 -33.04
N MET A 609 10.70 -20.39 -31.98
CA MET A 609 12.16 -20.53 -31.91
C MET A 609 12.56 -21.99 -31.70
N ALA A 610 11.89 -22.69 -30.78
CA ALA A 610 12.08 -24.14 -30.58
C ALA A 610 11.69 -24.95 -31.84
N GLU A 611 10.62 -24.56 -32.55
CA GLU A 611 10.22 -25.16 -33.82
C GLU A 611 11.24 -24.92 -34.95
N ALA A 612 11.86 -23.74 -35.00
CA ALA A 612 12.96 -23.47 -35.94
C ALA A 612 14.22 -24.29 -35.61
N MET A 613 14.59 -24.35 -34.32
CA MET A 613 15.73 -25.15 -33.84
C MET A 613 15.54 -26.65 -34.14
N TYR A 614 14.34 -27.20 -33.96
CA TYR A 614 14.01 -28.59 -34.33
C TYR A 614 14.31 -28.94 -35.81
N TYR A 615 14.09 -27.97 -36.73
CA TYR A 615 14.42 -28.10 -38.15
C TYR A 615 15.88 -27.77 -38.50
N GLY A 616 16.77 -27.63 -37.52
CA GLY A 616 18.20 -27.40 -37.75
C GLY A 616 18.54 -25.95 -38.11
N LYS A 617 17.70 -24.99 -37.76
CA LYS A 617 17.90 -23.58 -38.13
C LYS A 617 18.73 -22.83 -37.07
N PRO A 618 19.72 -22.01 -37.47
CA PRO A 618 20.28 -21.02 -36.57
C PRO A 618 19.17 -20.04 -36.14
N VAL A 619 19.17 -19.69 -34.85
CA VAL A 619 18.21 -18.76 -34.28
C VAL A 619 18.94 -17.62 -33.56
N ILE A 620 18.60 -16.39 -33.92
CA ILE A 620 19.06 -15.15 -33.28
C ILE A 620 17.91 -14.62 -32.42
N ALA A 621 18.08 -14.53 -31.10
CA ALA A 621 17.01 -14.04 -30.23
C ALA A 621 17.52 -13.37 -28.96
N THR A 622 16.70 -12.50 -28.35
CA THR A 622 17.00 -11.91 -27.04
C THR A 622 17.32 -12.99 -26.00
N GLY A 623 18.43 -12.84 -25.27
CA GLY A 623 18.85 -13.77 -24.21
C GLY A 623 18.09 -13.62 -22.89
N TYR A 624 16.76 -13.46 -22.93
CA TYR A 624 15.95 -13.10 -21.76
C TYR A 624 14.56 -13.75 -21.78
N SER A 625 14.08 -14.16 -20.60
CA SER A 625 12.81 -14.85 -20.39
C SER A 625 12.84 -16.31 -20.90
N SER A 626 11.67 -16.94 -21.07
CA SER A 626 11.54 -18.41 -21.04
C SER A 626 12.21 -19.18 -22.19
N ASN A 627 12.73 -18.51 -23.22
CA ASN A 627 13.48 -19.17 -24.30
C ASN A 627 14.87 -19.66 -23.85
N THR A 628 15.45 -19.07 -22.80
CA THR A 628 16.77 -19.47 -22.29
C THR A 628 16.78 -20.85 -21.61
N GLU A 629 15.62 -21.48 -21.44
CA GLU A 629 15.49 -22.90 -21.04
C GLU A 629 16.08 -23.88 -22.06
N PHE A 630 16.08 -23.50 -23.34
CA PHE A 630 16.59 -24.33 -24.45
C PHE A 630 17.60 -23.59 -25.34
N MET A 631 17.60 -22.26 -25.34
CA MET A 631 18.57 -21.43 -26.06
C MET A 631 19.77 -21.06 -25.18
N ASN A 632 20.96 -21.50 -25.58
CA ASN A 632 22.24 -21.14 -24.96
C ASN A 632 23.29 -20.78 -26.03
N VAL A 633 24.45 -20.24 -25.61
CA VAL A 633 25.51 -19.78 -26.52
C VAL A 633 26.17 -20.88 -27.38
N GLY A 634 25.98 -22.16 -27.04
CA GLY A 634 26.47 -23.30 -27.82
C GLY A 634 25.50 -23.78 -28.90
N ASN A 635 24.22 -23.41 -28.82
CA ASN A 635 23.18 -23.84 -29.76
C ASN A 635 22.35 -22.69 -30.38
N SER A 636 22.65 -21.43 -30.03
CA SER A 636 21.90 -20.27 -30.49
C SER A 636 22.70 -18.96 -30.41
N PHE A 637 22.24 -17.95 -31.13
CA PHE A 637 22.84 -16.62 -31.14
C PHE A 637 22.04 -15.70 -30.21
N LEU A 638 22.45 -15.66 -28.93
CA LEU A 638 21.79 -14.83 -27.92
C LEU A 638 22.17 -13.36 -28.08
N VAL A 639 21.16 -12.51 -28.30
CA VAL A 639 21.29 -11.06 -28.37
C VAL A 639 21.27 -10.49 -26.96
N GLU A 640 22.27 -9.65 -26.66
CA GLU A 640 22.34 -8.85 -25.43
C GLU A 640 21.10 -7.97 -25.23
N TYR A 641 20.87 -7.56 -23.99
CA TYR A 641 19.77 -6.68 -23.62
C TYR A 641 20.06 -5.94 -22.32
N GLU A 642 19.43 -4.79 -22.16
CA GLU A 642 19.29 -4.10 -20.88
C GLU A 642 17.95 -4.46 -20.24
N LYS A 643 17.85 -4.43 -18.91
CA LYS A 643 16.56 -4.53 -18.21
C LYS A 643 15.99 -3.13 -18.06
N VAL A 644 14.82 -2.87 -18.64
CA VAL A 644 14.16 -1.55 -18.59
C VAL A 644 12.76 -1.65 -18.01
N ALA A 645 12.31 -0.58 -17.37
CA ALA A 645 10.92 -0.42 -16.98
C ALA A 645 10.01 -0.25 -18.22
N ILE A 646 8.79 -0.78 -18.17
CA ILE A 646 7.76 -0.49 -19.16
C ILE A 646 7.23 0.93 -18.93
N ALA A 647 7.23 1.75 -19.99
CA ALA A 647 6.82 3.15 -19.91
C ALA A 647 5.30 3.36 -19.76
N ASP A 648 4.47 2.46 -20.30
CA ASP A 648 3.00 2.56 -20.33
C ASP A 648 2.32 1.21 -20.03
N ASN A 649 0.99 1.21 -19.97
CA ASN A 649 0.19 -0.01 -19.71
C ASN A 649 -0.18 -0.73 -21.02
N TYR A 650 0.46 -1.88 -21.30
CA TYR A 650 0.26 -2.69 -22.50
C TYR A 650 -0.61 -3.93 -22.24
N GLY A 651 -1.75 -3.72 -21.56
CA GLY A 651 -2.73 -4.77 -21.24
C GLY A 651 -2.42 -5.47 -19.90
N PRO A 652 -1.95 -6.73 -19.89
CA PRO A 652 -1.52 -7.38 -18.64
C PRO A 652 -0.20 -6.81 -18.11
N TYR A 653 0.66 -6.30 -19.01
CA TYR A 653 1.95 -5.70 -18.67
C TYR A 653 1.74 -4.24 -18.25
N LYS A 654 2.19 -3.85 -17.05
CA LYS A 654 1.92 -2.53 -16.46
C LYS A 654 3.12 -1.59 -16.60
N GLN A 655 2.84 -0.29 -16.53
CA GLN A 655 3.87 0.73 -16.32
C GLN A 655 4.69 0.39 -15.06
N GLY A 656 6.02 0.43 -15.16
CA GLY A 656 6.94 0.10 -14.07
C GLY A 656 7.25 -1.40 -13.87
N ASP A 657 6.59 -2.32 -14.60
CA ASP A 657 7.10 -3.71 -14.70
C ASP A 657 8.43 -3.76 -15.47
N ILE A 658 9.18 -4.87 -15.41
CA ILE A 658 10.51 -5.00 -16.03
C ILE A 658 10.50 -6.00 -17.20
N TRP A 659 11.11 -5.60 -18.33
CA TRP A 659 11.35 -6.46 -19.49
C TRP A 659 12.70 -6.15 -20.18
N ALA A 660 13.10 -6.95 -21.18
CA ALA A 660 14.31 -6.70 -21.93
C ALA A 660 14.19 -5.53 -22.93
N ASN A 661 15.30 -4.84 -23.13
CA ASN A 661 15.57 -3.90 -24.22
C ASN A 661 16.73 -4.46 -25.06
N PRO A 662 16.46 -5.22 -26.13
CA PRO A 662 17.50 -5.93 -26.88
C PRO A 662 18.41 -4.99 -27.67
N ASN A 663 19.70 -5.33 -27.69
CA ASN A 663 20.73 -4.61 -28.41
C ASN A 663 20.57 -4.78 -29.94
N ILE A 664 20.01 -3.75 -30.59
CA ILE A 664 19.75 -3.72 -32.04
C ILE A 664 21.06 -3.82 -32.85
N GLU A 665 22.16 -3.25 -32.37
CA GLU A 665 23.46 -3.30 -33.05
C GLU A 665 24.04 -4.71 -33.01
N HIS A 666 24.06 -5.34 -31.83
CA HIS A 666 24.52 -6.72 -31.69
C HIS A 666 23.68 -7.68 -32.55
N CYS A 667 22.35 -7.51 -32.58
CA CYS A 667 21.50 -8.29 -33.49
C CYS A 667 21.87 -8.10 -34.96
N ALA A 668 22.11 -6.85 -35.41
CA ALA A 668 22.53 -6.58 -36.78
C ALA A 668 23.87 -7.25 -37.14
N ASN A 669 24.80 -7.31 -36.19
CA ASN A 669 26.10 -7.95 -36.39
C ASN A 669 26.02 -9.49 -36.30
N LEU A 670 25.12 -10.05 -35.48
CA LEU A 670 24.80 -11.48 -35.50
C LEU A 670 24.12 -11.89 -36.82
N MET A 671 23.22 -11.06 -37.36
CA MET A 671 22.63 -11.28 -38.70
C MET A 671 23.71 -11.31 -39.78
N LYS A 672 24.62 -10.32 -39.82
CA LYS A 672 25.77 -10.30 -40.74
C LYS A 672 26.65 -11.55 -40.57
N TYR A 673 26.97 -11.93 -39.33
CA TYR A 673 27.80 -13.11 -39.04
C TYR A 673 27.13 -14.40 -39.55
N VAL A 674 25.84 -14.60 -39.28
CA VAL A 674 25.07 -15.79 -39.70
C VAL A 674 24.90 -15.87 -41.22
N PHE A 675 24.79 -14.72 -41.91
CA PHE A 675 24.79 -14.66 -43.37
C PHE A 675 26.17 -15.03 -43.96
N ASN A 676 27.23 -14.34 -43.51
CA ASN A 676 28.59 -14.50 -44.03
C ASN A 676 29.21 -15.87 -43.68
N ASN A 677 28.84 -16.47 -42.54
CA ASN A 677 29.40 -17.73 -42.03
C ASN A 677 28.33 -18.83 -42.01
N SER A 678 27.52 -18.92 -43.07
CA SER A 678 26.32 -19.75 -43.13
C SER A 678 26.54 -21.23 -42.76
N ASP A 679 27.67 -21.85 -43.13
CA ASP A 679 28.01 -23.22 -42.72
C ASP A 679 28.33 -23.36 -41.22
N GLN A 680 28.95 -22.33 -40.60
CA GLN A 680 29.19 -22.32 -39.15
C GLN A 680 27.87 -22.14 -38.39
N ALA A 681 27.02 -21.23 -38.85
CA ALA A 681 25.67 -21.04 -38.31
C ALA A 681 24.79 -22.29 -38.50
N LYS A 682 24.94 -23.01 -39.61
CA LYS A 682 24.26 -24.29 -39.86
C LYS A 682 24.71 -25.40 -38.90
N LYS A 683 25.99 -25.45 -38.50
CA LYS A 683 26.46 -26.38 -37.44
C LYS A 683 25.79 -26.07 -36.09
N ILE A 684 25.69 -24.79 -35.72
CA ILE A 684 24.98 -24.36 -34.50
C ILE A 684 23.48 -24.69 -34.58
N GLY A 685 22.86 -24.49 -35.75
CA GLY A 685 21.48 -24.91 -36.02
C GLY A 685 21.26 -26.43 -35.91
N LEU A 686 22.18 -27.24 -36.44
CA LEU A 686 22.14 -28.70 -36.27
C LEU A 686 22.29 -29.10 -34.80
N LYS A 687 23.17 -28.44 -34.05
CA LYS A 687 23.29 -28.68 -32.60
C LYS A 687 21.99 -28.32 -31.86
N ALA A 688 21.34 -27.24 -32.24
CA ALA A 688 20.01 -26.88 -31.75
C ALA A 688 18.95 -27.96 -32.03
N ALA A 689 19.01 -28.63 -33.18
CA ALA A 689 18.11 -29.73 -33.50
C ALA A 689 18.35 -30.98 -32.64
N GLU A 690 19.60 -31.32 -32.34
CA GLU A 690 19.93 -32.39 -31.38
C GLU A 690 19.37 -32.06 -29.99
N ASP A 691 19.66 -30.87 -29.48
CA ASP A 691 19.28 -30.45 -28.13
C ASP A 691 17.76 -30.43 -27.98
N ILE A 692 17.02 -29.86 -28.94
CA ILE A 692 15.56 -29.82 -28.91
C ILE A 692 14.96 -31.23 -29.04
N LYS A 693 15.50 -32.11 -29.90
CA LYS A 693 15.01 -33.49 -30.06
C LYS A 693 15.33 -34.38 -28.86
N SER A 694 16.36 -34.06 -28.09
CA SER A 694 16.67 -34.72 -26.82
C SER A 694 15.78 -34.19 -25.69
N LEU A 695 15.74 -32.86 -25.53
CA LEU A 695 15.15 -32.16 -24.39
C LEU A 695 13.62 -32.08 -24.44
N LEU A 696 13.04 -31.95 -25.63
CA LEU A 696 11.62 -31.62 -25.85
C LEU A 696 10.86 -32.65 -26.70
N SER A 697 11.38 -33.87 -26.88
CA SER A 697 10.62 -34.91 -27.59
C SER A 697 9.33 -35.27 -26.84
N PRO A 698 8.30 -35.79 -27.54
CA PRO A 698 7.10 -36.35 -26.92
C PRO A 698 7.43 -37.39 -25.83
N GLU A 699 8.44 -38.23 -26.04
CA GLU A 699 8.84 -39.30 -25.12
C GLU A 699 9.53 -38.73 -23.87
N THR A 700 10.44 -37.76 -24.02
CA THR A 700 11.13 -37.12 -22.89
C THR A 700 10.15 -36.31 -22.04
N MET A 701 9.21 -35.57 -22.67
CA MET A 701 8.18 -34.83 -21.94
C MET A 701 7.11 -35.77 -21.35
N GLY A 702 6.73 -36.82 -22.07
CA GLY A 702 5.82 -37.85 -21.60
C GLY A 702 6.34 -38.54 -20.36
N LYS A 703 7.62 -38.92 -20.33
CA LYS A 703 8.26 -39.49 -19.13
C LYS A 703 8.20 -38.53 -17.93
N LYS A 704 8.47 -37.22 -18.12
CA LYS A 704 8.37 -36.22 -17.04
C LYS A 704 6.94 -36.04 -16.54
N ILE A 705 5.96 -35.97 -17.45
CA ILE A 705 4.54 -35.91 -17.11
C ILE A 705 4.15 -37.16 -16.31
N LYS A 706 4.46 -38.36 -16.83
CA LYS A 706 4.20 -39.65 -16.18
C LYS A 706 4.73 -39.70 -14.75
N THR A 707 6.02 -39.42 -14.56
CA THR A 707 6.63 -39.44 -13.23
C THR A 707 6.01 -38.39 -12.29
N ARG A 708 5.53 -37.24 -12.79
CA ARG A 708 4.80 -36.28 -11.93
C ARG A 708 3.40 -36.78 -11.55
N LEU A 709 2.68 -37.41 -12.48
CA LEU A 709 1.34 -37.96 -12.21
C LEU A 709 1.41 -39.20 -11.29
N GLU A 710 2.45 -40.03 -11.43
CA GLU A 710 2.77 -41.15 -10.52
C GLU A 710 3.11 -40.65 -9.11
N TYR A 711 3.93 -39.59 -8.99
CA TYR A 711 4.18 -38.93 -7.70
C TYR A 711 2.89 -38.38 -7.07
N ILE A 712 2.02 -37.73 -7.86
CA ILE A 712 0.74 -37.21 -7.38
C ILE A 712 -0.17 -38.34 -6.87
N ALA A 713 -0.20 -39.50 -7.55
CA ALA A 713 -0.90 -40.68 -7.05
C ALA A 713 -0.33 -41.16 -5.70
N GLN A 714 1.00 -41.23 -5.59
CA GLN A 714 1.68 -41.64 -4.35
C GLN A 714 1.35 -40.73 -3.17
N VAL A 715 1.44 -39.40 -3.33
CA VAL A 715 1.18 -38.43 -2.23
C VAL A 715 -0.30 -38.13 -1.97
N THR A 716 -1.22 -38.78 -2.70
CA THR A 716 -2.67 -38.73 -2.45
C THR A 716 -3.27 -40.10 -2.14
N GLU A 717 -2.42 -41.07 -1.76
CA GLU A 717 -2.81 -42.44 -1.38
C GLU A 717 -3.61 -43.18 -2.48
N ASN A 718 -3.22 -42.98 -3.75
CA ASN A 718 -3.96 -43.40 -4.95
C ASN A 718 -5.34 -42.74 -5.04
N PHE A 719 -5.36 -41.42 -4.81
CA PHE A 719 -6.52 -40.53 -4.96
C PHE A 719 -7.67 -40.78 -3.97
N THR A 720 -7.40 -41.50 -2.87
CA THR A 720 -8.32 -41.61 -1.73
C THR A 720 -8.24 -40.35 -0.85
N ASN A 721 -7.03 -39.79 -0.72
CA ASN A 721 -6.71 -38.61 0.09
C ASN A 721 -6.26 -37.44 -0.79
N ILE A 722 -7.18 -36.94 -1.63
CA ILE A 722 -6.94 -35.71 -2.41
C ILE A 722 -7.21 -34.49 -1.50
N PRO A 723 -6.27 -33.53 -1.37
CA PRO A 723 -6.52 -32.30 -0.65
C PRO A 723 -7.75 -31.54 -1.17
N ALA A 724 -8.51 -30.87 -0.29
CA ALA A 724 -9.61 -30.03 -0.75
C ALA A 724 -9.07 -28.77 -1.48
N THR A 725 -9.41 -28.61 -2.78
CA THR A 725 -9.22 -27.31 -3.47
C THR A 725 -9.96 -26.20 -2.72
N LYS A 726 -9.54 -24.94 -2.90
CA LYS A 726 -10.29 -23.78 -2.36
C LYS A 726 -11.65 -23.58 -3.07
N LEU A 727 -11.92 -24.27 -4.18
CA LEU A 727 -13.27 -24.39 -4.75
C LEU A 727 -14.14 -25.40 -4.00
N SER A 728 -13.61 -26.56 -3.63
CA SER A 728 -14.30 -27.56 -2.78
C SER A 728 -14.38 -27.13 -1.31
N GLN A 729 -13.63 -26.11 -0.90
CA GLN A 729 -13.89 -25.32 0.30
C GLN A 729 -15.13 -24.40 0.17
N SER A 730 -15.96 -24.59 -0.85
CA SER A 730 -17.41 -24.55 -0.62
C SER A 730 -17.82 -25.71 0.29
N SER A 731 -17.52 -25.57 1.58
CA SER A 731 -18.21 -26.30 2.66
C SER A 731 -19.71 -26.31 2.36
N PRO A 732 -20.45 -27.41 2.57
CA PRO A 732 -21.86 -27.53 2.20
C PRO A 732 -22.62 -26.33 2.74
N SER A 733 -23.24 -25.56 1.84
CA SER A 733 -23.24 -24.09 1.92
C SER A 733 -23.68 -23.53 3.27
N LYS A 734 -22.70 -23.25 4.15
CA LYS A 734 -22.85 -22.22 5.17
C LYS A 734 -23.23 -20.95 4.40
N LYS A 735 -24.48 -20.50 4.56
CA LYS A 735 -25.15 -19.45 3.75
C LYS A 735 -24.52 -18.06 3.89
N PHE A 736 -23.34 -17.97 4.48
CA PHE A 736 -22.74 -16.80 5.07
C PHE A 736 -21.24 -16.79 4.78
N PRO A 737 -20.61 -15.62 4.54
CA PRO A 737 -19.20 -15.49 4.19
C PRO A 737 -18.24 -16.00 5.29
N LEU A 738 -16.97 -16.25 4.94
CA LEU A 738 -15.94 -16.46 5.97
C LEU A 738 -15.59 -15.12 6.63
N VAL A 739 -15.51 -15.11 7.96
CA VAL A 739 -15.00 -13.98 8.75
C VAL A 739 -13.74 -14.38 9.50
N SER A 740 -12.69 -13.56 9.41
CA SER A 740 -11.46 -13.74 10.17
C SER A 740 -11.55 -12.96 11.49
N ILE A 741 -11.49 -13.65 12.63
CA ILE A 741 -11.32 -13.02 13.93
C ILE A 741 -9.82 -12.91 14.20
N CYS A 742 -9.29 -11.70 14.02
CA CYS A 742 -7.90 -11.35 14.21
C CYS A 742 -7.65 -10.87 15.65
N ILE A 743 -6.83 -11.62 16.38
CA ILE A 743 -6.45 -11.37 17.77
C ILE A 743 -4.95 -11.04 17.82
N PRO A 744 -4.56 -9.76 17.62
CA PRO A 744 -3.18 -9.34 17.86
C PRO A 744 -2.93 -9.41 19.38
N THR A 745 -1.83 -10.06 19.76
CA THR A 745 -1.57 -10.46 21.15
C THR A 745 -0.12 -10.18 21.53
N TYR A 746 0.10 -9.65 22.74
CA TYR A 746 1.41 -9.47 23.37
C TYR A 746 1.24 -9.45 24.89
N ASN A 747 1.83 -10.43 25.58
CA ASN A 747 1.78 -10.60 27.04
C ASN A 747 0.36 -10.44 27.62
N GLY A 748 -0.56 -11.24 27.07
CA GLY A 748 -2.00 -11.20 27.31
C GLY A 748 -2.54 -12.28 28.24
N GLU A 749 -1.71 -13.05 28.96
CA GLU A 749 -2.12 -14.27 29.68
C GLU A 749 -3.35 -14.10 30.60
N ASN A 750 -3.51 -12.89 31.14
CA ASN A 750 -4.53 -12.54 32.12
C ASN A 750 -5.95 -12.47 31.50
N PHE A 751 -6.05 -12.25 30.19
CA PHE A 751 -7.32 -11.97 29.51
C PHE A 751 -7.54 -12.80 28.23
N ILE A 752 -6.46 -13.25 27.57
CA ILE A 752 -6.50 -13.92 26.27
C ILE A 752 -7.42 -15.16 26.25
N ARG A 753 -7.52 -15.90 27.37
CA ARG A 753 -8.49 -17.02 27.51
C ARG A 753 -9.94 -16.56 27.36
N ALA A 754 -10.30 -15.42 27.93
CA ALA A 754 -11.66 -14.88 27.86
C ALA A 754 -11.97 -14.31 26.46
N ALA A 755 -11.00 -13.60 25.85
CA ALA A 755 -11.12 -13.12 24.47
C ALA A 755 -11.35 -14.29 23.50
N ILE A 756 -10.48 -15.31 23.49
CA ILE A 756 -10.61 -16.51 22.66
C ILE A 756 -11.95 -17.20 22.91
N ASN A 757 -12.35 -17.41 24.16
CA ASN A 757 -13.64 -18.03 24.48
C ASN A 757 -14.83 -17.23 23.92
N SER A 758 -14.76 -15.88 23.91
CA SER A 758 -15.80 -15.04 23.31
C SER A 758 -15.90 -15.22 21.79
N ALA A 759 -14.76 -15.42 21.10
CA ALA A 759 -14.69 -15.71 19.67
C ALA A 759 -15.15 -17.15 19.32
N LEU A 760 -14.84 -18.13 20.17
CA LEU A 760 -15.34 -19.51 20.06
C LEU A 760 -16.85 -19.60 20.33
N SER A 761 -17.39 -18.72 21.17
CA SER A 761 -18.81 -18.72 21.58
C SER A 761 -19.80 -18.11 20.57
N GLN A 762 -19.32 -17.73 19.38
CA GLN A 762 -20.14 -17.05 18.37
C GLN A 762 -21.21 -17.98 17.77
N THR A 763 -22.43 -17.48 17.59
CA THR A 763 -23.52 -18.16 16.85
C THR A 763 -23.19 -18.33 15.37
N TYR A 764 -22.33 -17.45 14.84
CA TYR A 764 -21.92 -17.44 13.45
C TYR A 764 -20.92 -18.56 13.13
N SER A 765 -21.31 -19.49 12.27
CA SER A 765 -20.58 -20.74 12.09
C SER A 765 -19.44 -20.73 11.06
N ASN A 766 -19.21 -19.64 10.31
CA ASN A 766 -18.18 -19.58 9.26
C ASN A 766 -17.01 -18.67 9.66
N LEU A 767 -16.18 -19.16 10.57
CA LEU A 767 -15.09 -18.41 11.20
C LEU A 767 -13.73 -19.07 11.01
N GLU A 768 -12.70 -18.24 10.89
CA GLU A 768 -11.33 -18.58 11.30
C GLU A 768 -10.91 -17.68 12.46
N ILE A 769 -10.09 -18.20 13.39
CA ILE A 769 -9.47 -17.43 14.47
C ILE A 769 -7.97 -17.37 14.20
N ILE A 770 -7.41 -16.16 14.20
CA ILE A 770 -5.98 -15.91 14.00
C ILE A 770 -5.45 -15.17 15.22
N ILE A 771 -4.72 -15.89 16.08
CA ILE A 771 -3.86 -15.28 17.08
C ILE A 771 -2.54 -14.94 16.41
N SER A 772 -2.11 -13.68 16.56
CA SER A 772 -0.84 -13.18 16.07
C SER A 772 -0.05 -12.65 17.25
N ASP A 773 0.98 -13.40 17.63
CA ASP A 773 1.75 -13.22 18.86
C ASP A 773 3.03 -12.44 18.60
N ASP A 774 3.15 -11.29 19.25
CA ASP A 774 4.22 -10.29 19.08
C ASP A 774 5.49 -10.64 19.88
N ASN A 775 5.82 -11.94 19.95
CA ASN A 775 6.83 -12.54 20.82
C ASN A 775 6.49 -12.35 22.32
N SER A 776 5.37 -12.93 22.77
CA SER A 776 5.01 -12.95 24.20
C SER A 776 5.97 -13.82 25.02
N THR A 777 6.25 -13.41 26.24
CA THR A 777 7.12 -14.09 27.21
C THR A 777 6.36 -14.70 28.39
N ASP A 778 5.04 -14.51 28.45
CA ASP A 778 4.14 -15.00 29.49
C ASP A 778 3.36 -16.26 29.04
N LYS A 779 2.32 -16.67 29.78
CA LYS A 779 1.52 -17.87 29.44
C LYS A 779 0.57 -17.72 28.26
N THR A 780 0.61 -16.61 27.52
CA THR A 780 -0.24 -16.37 26.34
C THR A 780 -0.26 -17.54 25.36
N LEU A 781 0.92 -17.99 24.93
CA LEU A 781 1.05 -19.05 23.93
C LEU A 781 0.65 -20.43 24.47
N GLU A 782 0.81 -20.68 25.77
CA GLU A 782 0.35 -21.90 26.45
C GLU A 782 -1.19 -21.97 26.43
N ILE A 783 -1.84 -20.89 26.87
CA ILE A 783 -3.29 -20.73 26.90
C ILE A 783 -3.90 -20.85 25.50
N ALA A 784 -3.30 -20.18 24.51
CA ALA A 784 -3.74 -20.25 23.12
C ALA A 784 -3.66 -21.67 22.54
N LYS A 785 -2.56 -22.39 22.80
CA LYS A 785 -2.37 -23.78 22.35
C LYS A 785 -3.36 -24.74 23.03
N SER A 786 -3.61 -24.57 24.34
CA SER A 786 -4.63 -25.30 25.10
C SER A 786 -5.99 -25.17 24.43
N LEU A 787 -6.48 -23.93 24.26
CA LEU A 787 -7.81 -23.65 23.69
C LEU A 787 -7.95 -24.13 22.25
N LYS A 788 -6.87 -24.10 21.46
CA LYS A 788 -6.83 -24.70 20.12
C LYS A 788 -6.98 -26.23 20.16
N SER A 789 -6.31 -26.90 21.07
CA SER A 789 -6.42 -28.36 21.25
C SER A 789 -7.81 -28.77 21.78
N GLU A 790 -8.42 -27.93 22.62
CA GLU A 790 -9.79 -28.09 23.13
C GLU A 790 -10.87 -27.91 22.04
N ASN A 791 -10.58 -27.15 20.95
CA ASN A 791 -11.58 -26.74 19.95
C ASN A 791 -11.16 -27.05 18.48
N PRO A 792 -10.92 -28.32 18.11
CA PRO A 792 -10.41 -28.69 16.78
C PRO A 792 -11.39 -28.46 15.61
N GLN A 793 -12.65 -28.11 15.88
CA GLN A 793 -13.71 -27.94 14.88
C GLN A 793 -13.78 -26.52 14.27
N ILE A 794 -13.03 -25.55 14.81
CA ILE A 794 -12.94 -24.18 14.31
C ILE A 794 -11.53 -23.97 13.76
N GLU A 795 -11.39 -23.30 12.60
CA GLU A 795 -10.06 -23.11 12.01
C GLU A 795 -9.25 -22.10 12.82
N PHE A 796 -8.36 -22.63 13.67
CA PHE A 796 -7.63 -21.86 14.67
C PHE A 796 -6.13 -21.83 14.33
N ARG A 797 -5.62 -20.64 13.96
CA ARG A 797 -4.20 -20.37 13.70
C ARG A 797 -3.60 -19.57 14.84
N ILE A 798 -2.37 -19.93 15.20
CA ILE A 798 -1.49 -19.20 16.12
C ILE A 798 -0.21 -18.95 15.34
N ILE A 799 0.21 -17.68 15.25
CA ILE A 799 1.34 -17.27 14.42
C ILE A 799 2.23 -16.39 15.28
N CYS A 800 3.46 -16.84 15.54
CA CYS A 800 4.45 -16.07 16.30
C CYS A 800 5.35 -15.30 15.34
N HIS A 801 5.66 -14.05 15.67
CA HIS A 801 6.62 -13.23 14.92
C HIS A 801 7.49 -12.41 15.89
N GLN A 802 8.57 -11.83 15.37
CA GLN A 802 9.33 -10.82 16.12
C GLN A 802 8.44 -9.63 16.48
N ASN A 803 8.78 -8.90 17.54
CA ASN A 803 7.95 -7.80 18.02
C ASN A 803 7.87 -6.67 16.97
N TYR A 804 6.67 -6.48 16.41
CA TYR A 804 6.31 -5.43 15.47
C TYR A 804 5.53 -4.28 16.13
N GLY A 805 5.12 -4.44 17.39
CA GLY A 805 4.24 -3.53 18.11
C GLY A 805 2.79 -3.58 17.58
N LEU A 806 1.87 -2.98 18.35
CA LEU A 806 0.42 -3.05 18.12
C LEU A 806 -0.02 -2.86 16.66
N VAL A 807 0.49 -1.84 15.97
CA VAL A 807 0.07 -1.52 14.59
C VAL A 807 0.71 -2.45 13.56
N GLY A 808 1.96 -2.86 13.78
CA GLY A 808 2.61 -3.85 12.94
C GLY A 808 1.94 -5.22 13.05
N ASN A 809 1.57 -5.63 14.28
CA ASN A 809 0.81 -6.85 14.54
C ASN A 809 -0.62 -6.78 13.94
N LEU A 810 -1.35 -5.66 14.10
CA LEU A 810 -2.64 -5.43 13.42
C LEU A 810 -2.55 -5.57 11.89
N ASN A 811 -1.52 -4.98 11.28
CA ASN A 811 -1.30 -5.06 9.84
C ASN A 811 -0.87 -6.47 9.39
N PHE A 812 -0.07 -7.17 10.20
CA PHE A 812 0.29 -8.57 9.97
C PHE A 812 -0.96 -9.47 10.05
N CYS A 813 -1.83 -9.30 11.05
CA CYS A 813 -3.13 -9.98 11.13
C CYS A 813 -3.95 -9.86 9.84
N ILE A 814 -4.09 -8.65 9.27
CA ILE A 814 -4.79 -8.41 8.00
C ILE A 814 -4.15 -9.19 6.85
N SER A 815 -2.82 -9.28 6.82
CA SER A 815 -2.09 -10.06 5.79
C SER A 815 -2.40 -11.57 5.88
N GLN A 816 -2.59 -12.10 7.09
CA GLN A 816 -2.81 -13.53 7.35
C GLN A 816 -4.26 -13.97 7.18
N ALA A 817 -5.22 -13.05 7.28
CA ALA A 817 -6.64 -13.30 7.13
C ALA A 817 -7.07 -13.77 5.73
N ARG A 818 -8.06 -14.66 5.64
CA ARG A 818 -8.63 -15.22 4.40
C ARG A 818 -10.12 -14.91 4.22
N GLY A 819 -10.79 -14.43 5.26
CA GLY A 819 -12.21 -14.07 5.24
C GLY A 819 -12.55 -12.90 4.32
N LYS A 820 -13.83 -12.84 3.92
CA LYS A 820 -14.41 -11.67 3.23
C LYS A 820 -14.42 -10.45 4.16
N TYR A 821 -14.63 -10.69 5.46
CA TYR A 821 -14.60 -9.67 6.50
C TYR A 821 -13.52 -9.95 7.54
N ILE A 822 -12.95 -8.87 8.07
CA ILE A 822 -12.05 -8.84 9.21
C ILE A 822 -12.83 -8.34 10.42
N LYS A 823 -12.78 -9.13 11.49
CA LYS A 823 -13.15 -8.71 12.85
C LYS A 823 -11.85 -8.62 13.65
N PHE A 824 -11.60 -7.49 14.31
CA PHE A 824 -10.58 -7.45 15.34
C PHE A 824 -11.19 -7.83 16.69
N LEU A 825 -10.37 -8.39 17.56
CA LEU A 825 -10.67 -8.64 18.96
C LEU A 825 -9.35 -8.51 19.71
N PHE A 826 -9.18 -7.44 20.48
CA PHE A 826 -7.99 -7.31 21.33
C PHE A 826 -8.00 -8.34 22.47
N GLN A 827 -6.81 -8.70 22.94
CA GLN A 827 -6.57 -9.78 23.91
C GLN A 827 -7.31 -9.59 25.26
N ASP A 828 -7.65 -8.34 25.57
CA ASP A 828 -8.31 -7.85 26.78
C ASP A 828 -9.84 -7.69 26.64
N ASP A 829 -10.36 -7.60 25.41
CA ASP A 829 -11.78 -7.36 25.12
C ASP A 829 -12.60 -8.66 24.97
N LEU A 830 -13.94 -8.51 24.84
CA LEU A 830 -14.88 -9.62 24.62
C LEU A 830 -15.87 -9.33 23.48
N LEU A 831 -16.28 -10.37 22.76
CA LEU A 831 -17.43 -10.34 21.83
C LEU A 831 -18.69 -10.93 22.47
N GLU A 832 -19.85 -10.35 22.18
CA GLU A 832 -21.16 -10.95 22.51
C GLU A 832 -21.45 -12.11 21.55
N LYS A 833 -22.24 -13.12 21.97
CA LYS A 833 -22.41 -14.36 21.20
C LYS A 833 -22.95 -14.18 19.77
N SER A 834 -23.75 -13.14 19.50
CA SER A 834 -24.28 -12.86 18.16
C SER A 834 -23.51 -11.78 17.38
N CYS A 835 -22.33 -11.36 17.86
CA CYS A 835 -21.58 -10.23 17.34
C CYS A 835 -21.31 -10.34 15.83
N ILE A 836 -20.71 -11.44 15.38
CA ILE A 836 -20.39 -11.63 13.96
C ILE A 836 -21.67 -11.72 13.11
N GLU A 837 -22.70 -12.42 13.61
CA GLU A 837 -23.95 -12.66 12.87
C GLU A 837 -24.70 -11.36 12.58
N GLU A 838 -24.88 -10.51 13.60
CA GLU A 838 -25.57 -9.23 13.47
C GLU A 838 -24.77 -8.22 12.62
N LEU A 839 -23.43 -8.19 12.75
CA LEU A 839 -22.57 -7.31 11.94
C LEU A 839 -22.54 -7.76 10.46
N VAL A 840 -22.42 -9.07 10.18
CA VAL A 840 -22.50 -9.61 8.82
C VAL A 840 -23.88 -9.39 8.20
N LYS A 841 -24.96 -9.49 9.00
CA LYS A 841 -26.33 -9.26 8.55
C LYS A 841 -26.54 -7.83 8.02
N ILE A 842 -25.81 -6.82 8.51
CA ILE A 842 -25.77 -5.48 7.88
C ILE A 842 -24.80 -5.49 6.69
N ALA A 843 -23.63 -6.11 6.84
CA ALA A 843 -22.56 -6.09 5.84
C ALA A 843 -22.89 -6.74 4.47
N GLU A 844 -23.90 -7.62 4.42
CA GLU A 844 -24.40 -8.24 3.19
C GLU A 844 -25.62 -7.50 2.57
N GLN A 845 -26.15 -6.44 3.19
CA GLN A 845 -27.29 -5.69 2.64
C GLN A 845 -26.87 -4.72 1.52
N ASP A 846 -25.65 -4.17 1.58
CA ASP A 846 -25.15 -3.20 0.62
C ASP A 846 -23.63 -3.35 0.45
N SER A 847 -23.21 -3.60 -0.79
CA SER A 847 -21.80 -3.82 -1.15
C SER A 847 -20.91 -2.56 -1.11
N GLU A 848 -21.50 -1.38 -0.94
CA GLU A 848 -20.78 -0.12 -0.75
C GLU A 848 -20.44 0.16 0.73
N ILE A 849 -20.86 -0.69 1.67
CA ILE A 849 -20.50 -0.56 3.08
C ILE A 849 -19.04 -0.95 3.31
N GLY A 850 -18.23 0.00 3.77
CA GLY A 850 -16.81 -0.18 4.06
C GLY A 850 -16.47 -0.47 5.52
N LEU A 851 -17.41 -0.23 6.43
CA LEU A 851 -17.28 -0.56 7.85
C LEU A 851 -18.67 -0.69 8.48
N ILE A 852 -18.82 -1.67 9.37
CA ILE A 852 -19.99 -1.87 10.21
C ILE A 852 -19.53 -1.74 11.65
N PHE A 853 -20.23 -1.01 12.50
CA PHE A 853 -19.94 -0.93 13.93
C PHE A 853 -21.19 -1.14 14.79
N SER A 854 -20.98 -1.34 16.09
CA SER A 854 -22.04 -1.60 17.06
C SER A 854 -21.94 -0.71 18.29
N ARG A 855 -22.99 -0.68 19.11
CA ARG A 855 -22.82 -0.30 20.52
C ARG A 855 -21.90 -1.31 21.21
N ARG A 856 -21.33 -0.91 22.35
CA ARG A 856 -20.53 -1.79 23.20
C ARG A 856 -20.74 -1.46 24.67
N ARG A 857 -20.48 -2.45 25.53
CA ARG A 857 -20.34 -2.23 26.97
C ARG A 857 -18.89 -1.80 27.26
N VAL A 858 -18.67 -1.17 28.40
CA VAL A 858 -17.32 -0.88 28.91
C VAL A 858 -17.20 -1.54 30.29
N ILE A 859 -16.16 -2.35 30.47
CA ILE A 859 -15.81 -3.02 31.73
C ILE A 859 -14.63 -2.27 32.33
N LEU A 860 -14.77 -1.82 33.58
CA LEU A 860 -13.64 -1.41 34.39
C LEU A 860 -13.12 -2.66 35.12
N GLU A 861 -11.84 -2.97 34.98
CA GLU A 861 -11.24 -4.13 35.63
C GLU A 861 -11.16 -3.92 37.16
N PRO A 862 -11.48 -4.93 37.99
CA PRO A 862 -11.34 -4.81 39.45
C PRO A 862 -9.94 -4.36 39.88
N GLY A 863 -9.87 -3.32 40.71
CA GLY A 863 -8.63 -2.65 41.12
C GLY A 863 -8.25 -1.45 40.24
N ALA A 864 -8.89 -1.25 39.08
CA ALA A 864 -8.67 -0.09 38.22
C ALA A 864 -9.46 1.17 38.65
N GLU A 865 -10.35 1.07 39.65
CA GLU A 865 -11.14 2.17 40.20
C GLU A 865 -10.27 3.23 40.88
N ASN A 866 -9.13 2.81 41.43
CA ASN A 866 -8.14 3.71 42.03
C ASN A 866 -7.20 4.35 41.00
N ASN A 867 -7.26 3.94 39.72
CA ASN A 867 -6.44 4.49 38.65
C ASN A 867 -7.19 5.59 37.89
N TYR A 868 -6.75 6.84 38.06
CA TYR A 868 -7.41 8.01 37.47
C TYR A 868 -7.58 7.93 35.95
N THR A 869 -6.58 7.45 35.20
CA THR A 869 -6.68 7.38 33.72
C THR A 869 -7.62 6.28 33.26
N CYS A 870 -7.72 5.18 34.02
CA CYS A 870 -8.71 4.12 33.80
C CYS A 870 -10.15 4.62 34.07
N VAL A 871 -10.38 5.33 35.19
CA VAL A 871 -11.69 5.92 35.51
C VAL A 871 -12.08 7.00 34.49
N ALA A 872 -11.13 7.84 34.05
CA ALA A 872 -11.34 8.83 33.00
C ALA A 872 -11.66 8.17 31.65
N ALA A 873 -10.96 7.10 31.27
CA ALA A 873 -11.24 6.33 30.06
C ALA A 873 -12.59 5.60 30.14
N TYR A 874 -12.97 5.04 31.29
CA TYR A 874 -14.26 4.40 31.51
C TYR A 874 -15.43 5.36 31.29
N ARG A 875 -15.42 6.52 31.96
CA ARG A 875 -16.40 7.60 31.74
C ARG A 875 -16.33 8.14 30.30
N GLY A 876 -15.12 8.24 29.75
CA GLY A 876 -14.86 8.77 28.42
C GLY A 876 -15.27 7.86 27.26
N THR A 877 -15.41 6.55 27.43
CA THR A 877 -15.67 5.61 26.32
C THR A 877 -17.09 5.05 26.27
N GLN A 878 -17.91 5.28 27.30
CA GLN A 878 -19.33 4.89 27.33
C GLN A 878 -20.16 5.62 26.26
N ASP A 879 -21.09 4.90 25.63
CA ASP A 879 -22.13 5.48 24.76
C ASP A 879 -21.65 6.39 23.60
N LEU A 880 -20.47 6.12 23.01
CA LEU A 880 -19.93 6.91 21.87
C LEU A 880 -20.93 7.15 20.72
N HIS A 881 -21.83 6.20 20.48
CA HIS A 881 -22.89 6.30 19.46
C HIS A 881 -23.83 7.51 19.67
N LYS A 882 -23.93 8.06 20.89
CA LYS A 882 -24.75 9.23 21.23
C LYS A 882 -24.07 10.58 20.94
N ASP A 883 -22.78 10.59 20.61
CA ASP A 883 -22.07 11.83 20.25
C ASP A 883 -22.37 12.28 18.80
N TRP A 884 -22.93 11.40 17.97
CA TRP A 884 -23.43 11.73 16.63
C TRP A 884 -24.76 12.48 16.71
N SER A 885 -24.97 13.47 15.84
CA SER A 885 -26.23 14.22 15.77
C SER A 885 -27.36 13.44 15.07
N ASN A 886 -27.01 12.58 14.11
CA ASN A 886 -27.96 11.81 13.30
C ASN A 886 -27.33 10.51 12.78
N LEU A 887 -27.31 9.47 13.63
CA LEU A 887 -26.80 8.14 13.29
C LEU A 887 -27.95 7.22 12.85
N LYS A 888 -27.80 6.61 11.68
CA LYS A 888 -28.76 5.71 11.02
C LYS A 888 -28.14 4.32 10.86
N ASN A 889 -28.98 3.31 10.62
CA ASN A 889 -28.53 1.92 10.47
C ASN A 889 -27.58 1.70 9.26
N ILE A 890 -27.80 2.40 8.14
CA ILE A 890 -26.87 2.51 7.01
C ILE A 890 -26.93 3.96 6.52
N GLN A 891 -25.77 4.60 6.31
CA GLN A 891 -25.67 5.92 5.68
C GLN A 891 -24.34 6.12 4.93
N SER A 892 -24.23 7.18 4.13
CA SER A 892 -22.95 7.55 3.51
C SER A 892 -21.97 8.02 4.58
N GLY A 893 -20.72 7.55 4.52
CA GLY A 893 -19.68 7.99 5.44
C GLY A 893 -19.34 9.48 5.27
N LYS A 894 -19.59 10.05 4.09
CA LYS A 894 -19.48 11.50 3.86
C LYS A 894 -20.51 12.29 4.66
N ASP A 895 -21.68 11.71 4.92
CA ASP A 895 -22.73 12.33 5.74
C ASP A 895 -22.29 12.39 7.21
N LEU A 896 -21.59 11.35 7.70
CA LEU A 896 -20.96 11.34 9.02
C LEU A 896 -19.78 12.33 9.11
N LEU A 897 -19.01 12.50 8.03
CA LEU A 897 -17.97 13.53 7.93
C LEU A 897 -18.52 14.97 7.82
N LEU A 898 -19.84 15.12 7.63
CA LEU A 898 -20.56 16.39 7.70
C LEU A 898 -21.32 16.57 9.02
N ASP A 899 -21.25 15.61 9.95
CA ASP A 899 -21.96 15.70 11.23
C ASP A 899 -21.40 16.88 12.06
N PRO A 900 -22.26 17.80 12.54
CA PRO A 900 -21.82 19.00 13.27
C PRO A 900 -21.12 18.69 14.60
N ASN A 901 -21.18 17.46 15.10
CA ASN A 901 -20.45 17.00 16.28
C ASN A 901 -19.15 16.26 15.95
N LEU A 902 -18.84 15.91 14.69
CA LEU A 902 -17.68 15.10 14.29
C LEU A 902 -16.39 15.49 15.04
N MET A 903 -16.03 16.78 15.00
CA MET A 903 -14.82 17.33 15.61
C MET A 903 -15.02 17.88 17.04
N LYS A 904 -16.24 17.77 17.58
CA LYS A 904 -16.63 18.14 18.95
C LYS A 904 -16.65 16.90 19.85
N TYR A 905 -16.70 17.12 21.16
CA TYR A 905 -16.72 16.07 22.19
C TYR A 905 -15.58 15.07 21.98
N ARG A 906 -15.88 13.78 21.85
CA ARG A 906 -14.91 12.69 21.69
C ARG A 906 -14.66 12.44 20.21
N LEU A 907 -13.40 12.40 19.78
CA LEU A 907 -13.09 12.32 18.34
C LEU A 907 -13.36 10.92 17.78
N ASN A 908 -12.97 9.86 18.49
CA ASN A 908 -13.43 8.52 18.16
C ASN A 908 -14.88 8.37 18.65
N LYS A 909 -15.83 8.35 17.69
CA LYS A 909 -17.27 8.11 17.93
C LYS A 909 -17.75 6.72 17.49
N ILE A 910 -16.88 5.95 16.81
CA ILE A 910 -17.16 4.59 16.36
C ILE A 910 -16.77 3.60 17.46
N GLY A 911 -15.58 3.77 18.02
CA GLY A 911 -14.95 2.87 18.99
C GLY A 911 -13.62 2.31 18.47
N GLU A 912 -12.99 1.50 19.31
CA GLU A 912 -11.79 0.71 19.00
C GLU A 912 -12.06 -0.38 17.95
N PRO A 913 -11.02 -0.97 17.32
CA PRO A 913 -11.17 -2.05 16.34
C PRO A 913 -12.04 -3.25 16.79
N THR A 914 -12.18 -3.52 18.08
CA THR A 914 -13.02 -4.62 18.58
C THR A 914 -14.52 -4.42 18.33
N THR A 915 -15.06 -3.19 18.24
CA THR A 915 -16.51 -3.00 17.95
C THR A 915 -16.88 -3.13 16.47
N VAL A 916 -15.90 -3.09 15.55
CA VAL A 916 -16.19 -3.00 14.09
C VAL A 916 -16.14 -4.35 13.35
N LEU A 917 -16.62 -4.36 12.11
CA LEU A 917 -16.43 -5.40 11.10
C LEU A 917 -16.12 -4.70 9.77
N ILE A 918 -15.06 -5.11 9.06
CA ILE A 918 -14.56 -4.42 7.86
C ILE A 918 -14.42 -5.43 6.71
N PRO A 919 -14.93 -5.17 5.49
CA PRO A 919 -14.63 -6.01 4.33
C PRO A 919 -13.13 -5.97 4.01
N LYS A 920 -12.46 -7.11 3.84
CA LYS A 920 -11.00 -7.17 3.64
C LYS A 920 -10.53 -6.29 2.46
N THR A 921 -11.34 -6.20 1.42
CA THR A 921 -11.09 -5.40 0.20
C THR A 921 -11.04 -3.88 0.45
N VAL A 922 -11.40 -3.39 1.64
CA VAL A 922 -11.26 -1.98 2.02
C VAL A 922 -9.78 -1.66 2.28
N PHE A 923 -9.06 -2.49 3.04
CA PHE A 923 -7.62 -2.33 3.28
C PHE A 923 -6.81 -2.38 1.98
N GLU A 924 -7.22 -3.22 1.03
CA GLU A 924 -6.64 -3.33 -0.32
C GLU A 924 -6.81 -2.06 -1.16
N LYS A 925 -7.82 -1.22 -0.87
CA LYS A 925 -8.17 -0.02 -1.64
C LYS A 925 -7.72 1.29 -1.00
N ILE A 926 -7.82 1.43 0.33
CA ILE A 926 -7.48 2.67 1.06
C ILE A 926 -6.20 2.57 1.91
N GLY A 927 -5.53 1.41 1.90
CA GLY A 927 -4.33 1.14 2.68
C GLY A 927 -4.60 0.65 4.10
N LEU A 928 -3.56 0.06 4.69
CA LEU A 928 -3.52 -0.52 6.04
C LEU A 928 -3.59 0.55 7.17
N PHE A 929 -3.46 0.14 8.43
CA PHE A 929 -3.28 1.10 9.53
C PHE A 929 -1.92 1.79 9.43
N ASP A 930 -1.87 3.09 9.76
CA ASP A 930 -0.66 3.90 9.66
C ASP A 930 0.27 3.61 10.85
N SER A 931 1.44 3.03 10.58
CA SER A 931 2.45 2.68 11.60
C SER A 931 3.20 3.86 12.20
N SER A 932 2.98 5.10 11.70
CA SER A 932 3.45 6.32 12.35
C SER A 932 2.52 6.83 13.46
N LEU A 933 1.33 6.24 13.58
CA LEU A 933 0.36 6.48 14.66
C LEU A 933 0.39 5.32 15.66
N THR A 934 0.17 5.63 16.93
CA THR A 934 0.30 4.69 18.07
C THR A 934 -0.90 4.67 19.00
N GLN A 935 -1.79 5.66 18.87
CA GLN A 935 -2.95 5.90 19.74
C GLN A 935 -4.23 6.30 18.99
N VAL A 936 -4.12 6.99 17.85
CA VAL A 936 -5.29 7.43 17.02
C VAL A 936 -5.35 6.73 15.65
N LEU A 937 -4.66 5.59 15.52
CA LEU A 937 -4.59 4.76 14.32
C LEU A 937 -5.95 4.28 13.80
N ASP A 938 -6.92 4.10 14.71
CA ASP A 938 -8.29 3.70 14.41
C ASP A 938 -9.10 4.89 13.88
N ILE A 939 -8.98 6.08 14.50
CA ILE A 939 -9.56 7.32 13.99
C ILE A 939 -9.11 7.62 12.55
N ASP A 940 -7.82 7.43 12.25
CA ASP A 940 -7.27 7.58 10.90
C ASP A 940 -7.92 6.62 9.90
N MET A 941 -8.04 5.34 10.25
CA MET A 941 -8.73 4.35 9.43
C MET A 941 -10.21 4.72 9.25
N TRP A 942 -10.91 5.09 10.32
CA TRP A 942 -12.33 5.41 10.31
C TRP A 942 -12.64 6.61 9.41
N PHE A 943 -11.85 7.68 9.49
CA PHE A 943 -12.01 8.84 8.60
C PHE A 943 -11.72 8.46 7.13
N ARG A 944 -10.68 7.66 6.84
CA ARG A 944 -10.39 7.17 5.48
C ARG A 944 -11.48 6.28 4.91
N ILE A 945 -12.11 5.43 5.72
CA ILE A 945 -13.26 4.62 5.27
C ILE A 945 -14.47 5.53 5.02
N MET A 946 -14.80 6.42 5.96
CA MET A 946 -15.94 7.33 5.82
C MET A 946 -15.86 8.21 4.57
N GLY A 947 -14.66 8.63 4.15
CA GLY A 947 -14.48 9.42 2.92
C GLY A 947 -14.78 8.66 1.62
N ASN A 948 -14.85 7.33 1.65
CA ASN A 948 -14.88 6.47 0.46
C ASN A 948 -16.06 5.48 0.40
N TYR A 949 -16.78 5.26 1.51
CA TYR A 949 -17.77 4.18 1.63
C TYR A 949 -19.03 4.59 2.41
N LYS A 950 -20.07 3.74 2.36
CA LYS A 950 -21.15 3.74 3.35
C LYS A 950 -20.67 3.12 4.67
N ILE A 951 -21.34 3.47 5.75
CA ILE A 951 -21.12 2.94 7.10
C ILE A 951 -22.41 2.27 7.57
N GLY A 952 -22.29 1.07 8.14
CA GLY A 952 -23.36 0.37 8.84
C GLY A 952 -23.25 0.54 10.35
N PHE A 953 -24.38 0.65 11.04
CA PHE A 953 -24.47 0.73 12.49
C PHE A 953 -25.54 -0.22 13.04
N VAL A 954 -25.12 -1.15 13.90
CA VAL A 954 -26.04 -2.04 14.64
C VAL A 954 -26.34 -1.44 16.01
N ASP A 955 -27.61 -1.12 16.25
CA ASP A 955 -28.08 -0.51 17.49
C ASP A 955 -28.22 -1.51 18.68
N LYS A 956 -27.27 -2.44 18.76
CA LYS A 956 -27.14 -3.48 19.80
C LYS A 956 -25.75 -3.41 20.40
N SER A 957 -25.63 -3.73 21.69
CA SER A 957 -24.32 -3.94 22.31
C SER A 957 -23.79 -5.30 21.87
N LEU A 958 -22.73 -5.33 21.06
CA LEU A 958 -22.18 -6.57 20.48
C LEU A 958 -20.72 -6.84 20.87
N SER A 959 -20.06 -5.92 21.57
CA SER A 959 -18.74 -6.11 22.16
C SER A 959 -18.68 -5.51 23.56
N GLN A 960 -17.61 -5.85 24.29
CA GLN A 960 -17.30 -5.29 25.61
C GLN A 960 -15.82 -4.88 25.62
N LEU A 961 -15.57 -3.56 25.72
CA LEU A 961 -14.24 -2.98 25.89
C LEU A 961 -13.80 -3.15 27.35
N ARG A 962 -12.63 -3.74 27.61
CA ARG A 962 -12.05 -3.77 28.97
C ARG A 962 -11.13 -2.57 29.18
N ILE A 963 -11.03 -2.07 30.41
CA ILE A 963 -10.12 -0.99 30.79
C ILE A 963 -9.36 -1.39 32.06
N HIS A 964 -8.04 -1.49 31.93
CA HIS A 964 -7.12 -1.81 33.03
C HIS A 964 -5.78 -1.05 32.89
N PRO A 965 -5.03 -0.81 33.98
CA PRO A 965 -3.81 0.00 33.94
C PRO A 965 -2.72 -0.50 32.98
N ARG A 966 -2.64 -1.83 32.75
CA ARG A 966 -1.69 -2.46 31.83
C ARG A 966 -2.03 -2.32 30.32
N GLN A 967 -3.16 -1.71 29.96
CA GLN A 967 -3.62 -1.64 28.56
C GLN A 967 -2.77 -0.64 27.76
N GLN A 968 -2.45 -0.95 26.50
CA GLN A 968 -1.53 -0.12 25.69
C GLN A 968 -1.98 1.36 25.60
N THR A 969 -3.29 1.62 25.54
CA THR A 969 -3.84 2.99 25.58
C THR A 969 -3.52 3.72 26.90
N GLN A 970 -3.58 3.04 28.05
CA GLN A 970 -3.21 3.64 29.34
C GLN A 970 -1.70 3.91 29.39
N LEU A 971 -0.87 2.97 28.91
CA LEU A 971 0.57 3.15 28.82
C LEU A 971 0.95 4.36 27.92
N ASN A 972 0.37 4.46 26.72
CA ASN A 972 0.56 5.58 25.80
C ASN A 972 0.12 6.95 26.38
N LEU A 973 -0.95 6.97 27.18
CA LEU A 973 -1.40 8.16 27.90
C LEU A 973 -0.36 8.58 28.95
N THR A 974 0.08 7.65 29.80
CA THR A 974 1.10 7.94 30.83
C THR A 974 2.48 8.29 30.25
N SER A 975 2.84 7.73 29.09
CA SER A 975 4.13 7.98 28.43
C SER A 975 4.12 9.19 27.49
N GLY A 976 3.13 10.09 27.60
CA GLY A 976 3.09 11.35 26.85
C GLY A 976 2.98 11.25 25.31
N LYS A 977 2.72 10.07 24.74
CA LYS A 977 2.65 9.88 23.27
C LYS A 977 1.41 10.51 22.65
N ASN A 978 0.30 10.53 23.39
CA ASN A 978 -1.02 10.89 22.88
C ASN A 978 -1.08 12.28 22.17
N PRO A 979 -0.51 13.38 22.72
CA PRO A 979 -0.53 14.69 22.03
C PRO A 979 0.24 14.69 20.70
N GLN A 980 1.35 13.94 20.62
CA GLN A 980 2.16 13.81 19.40
C GLN A 980 1.41 13.02 18.32
N ASP A 981 0.66 11.99 18.71
CA ASP A 981 -0.19 11.20 17.81
C ASP A 981 -1.31 12.06 17.21
N TYR A 982 -1.98 12.88 18.05
CA TYR A 982 -2.97 13.87 17.59
C TYR A 982 -2.36 14.95 16.69
N GLN A 983 -1.15 15.44 16.99
CA GLN A 983 -0.42 16.40 16.13
C GLN A 983 -0.18 15.81 14.74
N ARG A 984 0.38 14.59 14.66
CA ARG A 984 0.59 13.87 13.39
C ARG A 984 -0.72 13.66 12.63
N PHE A 985 -1.79 13.26 13.33
CA PHE A 985 -3.10 13.04 12.72
C PHE A 985 -3.70 14.34 12.14
N TYR A 986 -3.76 15.44 12.89
CA TYR A 986 -4.29 16.70 12.37
C TYR A 986 -3.42 17.30 11.26
N GLN A 987 -2.09 17.14 11.32
CA GLN A 987 -1.20 17.51 10.22
C GLN A 987 -1.52 16.68 8.96
N LYS A 988 -1.66 15.35 9.10
CA LYS A 988 -2.04 14.44 8.01
C LYS A 988 -3.40 14.80 7.39
N MET A 989 -4.41 15.17 8.20
CA MET A 989 -5.72 15.65 7.71
C MET A 989 -5.64 16.91 6.82
N LEU A 990 -4.64 17.76 7.06
CA LEU A 990 -4.43 19.00 6.31
C LEU A 990 -3.62 18.74 5.03
N GLU A 991 -2.51 18.02 5.15
CA GLU A 991 -1.45 17.93 4.13
C GLU A 991 -1.57 16.69 3.22
N ASN A 992 -2.09 15.57 3.70
CA ASN A 992 -2.06 14.31 2.94
C ASN A 992 -3.22 14.24 1.92
N PRO A 993 -2.96 13.96 0.62
CA PRO A 993 -4.00 13.85 -0.41
C PRO A 993 -5.09 12.82 -0.13
N VAL A 994 -4.86 11.82 0.73
CA VAL A 994 -5.88 10.85 1.16
C VAL A 994 -7.06 11.54 1.86
N TYR A 995 -6.86 12.71 2.46
CA TYR A 995 -7.88 13.54 3.12
C TYR A 995 -8.40 14.68 2.22
N SER A 996 -8.33 14.51 0.90
CA SER A 996 -8.92 15.43 -0.09
C SER A 996 -10.45 15.56 0.01
N PHE A 997 -11.15 14.56 0.56
CA PHE A 997 -12.60 14.57 0.77
C PHE A 997 -13.08 15.40 1.98
N LEU A 998 -12.18 15.88 2.85
CA LEU A 998 -12.59 16.64 4.04
C LEU A 998 -12.96 18.08 3.69
N THR A 999 -14.05 18.58 4.26
CA THR A 999 -14.55 19.95 4.03
C THR A 999 -13.60 21.03 4.59
N PRO A 1000 -13.67 22.28 4.08
CA PRO A 1000 -12.92 23.40 4.63
C PRO A 1000 -13.15 23.63 6.12
N GLU A 1001 -14.37 23.41 6.63
CA GLU A 1001 -14.70 23.56 8.06
C GLU A 1001 -14.01 22.49 8.94
N VAL A 1002 -14.02 21.22 8.51
CA VAL A 1002 -13.31 20.15 9.22
C VAL A 1002 -11.80 20.39 9.19
N LYS A 1003 -11.24 20.82 8.04
CA LYS A 1003 -9.83 21.19 7.93
C LYS A 1003 -9.47 22.41 8.77
N GLU A 1004 -10.29 23.44 8.83
CA GLU A 1004 -10.05 24.61 9.69
C GLU A 1004 -10.16 24.25 11.18
N THR A 1005 -11.07 23.35 11.54
CA THR A 1005 -11.15 22.81 12.90
C THR A 1005 -9.91 21.98 13.26
N ALA A 1006 -9.39 21.18 12.33
CA ALA A 1006 -8.12 20.47 12.49
C ALA A 1006 -6.94 21.45 12.62
N ARG A 1007 -6.87 22.51 11.82
CA ARG A 1007 -5.86 23.57 11.91
C ARG A 1007 -5.87 24.27 13.27
N LYS A 1008 -7.04 24.60 13.80
CA LYS A 1008 -7.18 25.21 15.15
C LYS A 1008 -6.72 24.26 16.27
N LYS A 1009 -7.07 22.97 16.19
CA LYS A 1009 -6.60 21.95 17.15
C LYS A 1009 -5.09 21.70 17.05
N LEU A 1010 -4.54 21.64 15.84
CA LEU A 1010 -3.10 21.54 15.59
C LEU A 1010 -2.35 22.77 16.13
N GLY A 1011 -2.86 23.98 15.89
CA GLY A 1011 -2.29 25.22 16.42
C GLY A 1011 -2.30 25.31 17.95
N PHE A 1012 -3.25 24.66 18.63
CA PHE A 1012 -3.23 24.53 20.09
C PHE A 1012 -2.14 23.56 20.58
N LEU A 1013 -1.91 22.45 19.86
CA LEU A 1013 -0.85 21.49 20.18
C LEU A 1013 0.56 22.08 19.91
N LEU A 1014 0.76 22.70 18.74
CA LEU A 1014 2.03 23.31 18.33
C LEU A 1014 2.46 24.49 19.22
N LYS A 1015 1.51 25.19 19.87
CA LYS A 1015 1.81 26.20 20.90
C LYS A 1015 2.47 25.66 22.16
N GLN A 1016 2.69 24.34 22.27
CA GLN A 1016 3.32 23.70 23.42
C GLN A 1016 4.62 22.96 23.09
N ASP A 1017 5.12 23.06 21.85
CA ASP A 1017 6.37 22.46 21.41
C ASP A 1017 7.56 23.40 21.68
N PHE A 1018 8.45 22.97 22.57
CA PHE A 1018 9.68 23.69 22.92
C PHE A 1018 10.95 22.99 22.40
N SER A 1019 10.83 21.95 21.56
CA SER A 1019 11.95 21.12 21.09
C SER A 1019 13.07 21.89 20.38
N GLN A 1020 12.75 23.03 19.77
CA GLN A 1020 13.72 23.90 19.10
C GLN A 1020 14.53 24.80 20.05
N LEU A 1021 14.09 24.95 21.31
CA LEU A 1021 14.69 25.89 22.26
C LEU A 1021 16.21 25.67 22.47
N PRO A 1022 16.74 24.44 22.67
CA PRO A 1022 18.17 24.27 22.96
C PRO A 1022 19.06 24.76 21.81
N ASN A 1023 18.63 24.52 20.57
CA ASN A 1023 19.34 24.97 19.37
C ASN A 1023 19.27 26.50 19.23
N LEU A 1024 18.10 27.11 19.47
CA LEU A 1024 17.94 28.57 19.42
C LEU A 1024 18.71 29.29 20.53
N VAL A 1025 18.79 28.74 21.75
CA VAL A 1025 19.59 29.30 22.85
C VAL A 1025 21.08 29.25 22.52
N GLU A 1026 21.56 28.15 21.92
CA GLU A 1026 22.96 28.04 21.52
C GLU A 1026 23.32 28.96 20.34
N GLN A 1027 22.43 29.08 19.35
CA GLN A 1027 22.57 30.06 18.26
C GLN A 1027 22.62 31.50 18.80
N TYR A 1028 21.77 31.85 19.77
CA TYR A 1028 21.76 33.19 20.37
C TYR A 1028 23.02 33.49 21.17
N ARG A 1029 23.52 32.53 21.97
CA ARG A 1029 24.81 32.67 22.68
C ARG A 1029 25.97 32.92 21.72
N ARG A 1030 25.96 32.26 20.56
CA ARG A 1030 27.02 32.33 19.55
C ARG A 1030 26.89 33.55 18.62
N TYR A 1031 25.67 34.03 18.38
CA TYR A 1031 25.34 35.10 17.45
C TYR A 1031 24.25 36.05 18.02
N PRO A 1032 24.49 36.75 19.15
CA PRO A 1032 23.46 37.53 19.85
C PRO A 1032 22.90 38.72 19.05
N ALA A 1033 23.58 39.13 17.98
CA ALA A 1033 23.10 40.17 17.05
C ALA A 1033 22.02 39.67 16.07
N ASP A 1034 21.74 38.36 15.99
CA ASP A 1034 20.72 37.81 15.09
C ASP A 1034 19.30 38.09 15.61
N LYS A 1035 18.65 39.08 14.99
CA LYS A 1035 17.27 39.49 15.30
C LYS A 1035 16.23 38.41 15.02
N SER A 1036 16.49 37.47 14.11
CA SER A 1036 15.59 36.35 13.81
C SER A 1036 15.60 35.33 14.95
N VAL A 1037 16.80 34.89 15.36
CA VAL A 1037 16.98 33.97 16.50
C VAL A 1037 16.43 34.58 17.79
N LEU A 1038 16.74 35.85 18.05
CA LEU A 1038 16.24 36.60 19.20
C LEU A 1038 14.71 36.72 19.20
N ASN A 1039 14.07 36.99 18.06
CA ASN A 1039 12.60 37.04 17.98
C ASN A 1039 11.95 35.67 18.24
N ASN A 1040 12.54 34.59 17.71
CA ASN A 1040 12.07 33.23 17.97
C ASN A 1040 12.18 32.86 19.46
N LEU A 1041 13.28 33.24 20.12
CA LEU A 1041 13.44 33.07 21.57
C LEU A 1041 12.46 33.92 22.38
N ARG A 1042 12.15 35.16 21.98
CA ARG A 1042 11.11 36.00 22.63
C ARG A 1042 9.73 35.36 22.50
N GLN A 1043 9.41 34.74 21.35
CA GLN A 1043 8.17 33.99 21.16
C GLN A 1043 8.08 32.75 22.08
N LEU A 1044 9.14 31.92 22.13
CA LEU A 1044 9.18 30.76 23.03
C LEU A 1044 9.12 31.18 24.50
N ARG A 1045 9.80 32.27 24.89
CA ARG A 1045 9.69 32.88 26.23
C ARG A 1045 8.25 33.25 26.58
N ARG A 1046 7.52 33.87 25.65
CA ARG A 1046 6.12 34.24 25.85
C ARG A 1046 5.21 33.03 25.99
N GLN A 1047 5.37 32.00 25.13
CA GLN A 1047 4.58 30.76 25.21
C GLN A 1047 4.83 30.00 26.52
N LEU A 1048 6.09 29.94 26.98
CA LEU A 1048 6.44 29.30 28.25
C LEU A 1048 5.88 30.09 29.45
N ALA A 1049 5.92 31.42 29.38
CA ALA A 1049 5.35 32.28 30.41
C ALA A 1049 3.82 32.13 30.52
N GLU A 1050 3.10 32.09 29.40
CA GLU A 1050 1.65 31.81 29.40
C GLU A 1050 1.37 30.42 30.00
N LYS A 1051 2.12 29.39 29.58
CA LYS A 1051 1.98 28.03 30.11
C LYS A 1051 2.21 27.95 31.63
N LEU A 1052 3.10 28.76 32.19
CA LEU A 1052 3.35 28.80 33.65
C LEU A 1052 2.20 29.43 34.44
N LEU A 1053 1.46 30.39 33.87
CA LEU A 1053 0.33 31.04 34.53
C LEU A 1053 -0.91 30.14 34.61
N ASP A 1054 -1.05 29.21 33.66
CA ASP A 1054 -2.16 28.24 33.59
C ASP A 1054 -2.03 27.05 34.58
N LEU A 1055 -0.87 26.86 35.22
CA LEU A 1055 -0.61 25.70 36.10
C LEU A 1055 -1.09 25.90 37.54
N SER A 1056 -1.69 24.86 38.14
CA SER A 1056 -1.95 24.82 39.58
C SER A 1056 -0.65 24.74 40.40
N ASN A 1057 -0.69 25.15 41.67
CA ASN A 1057 0.49 25.10 42.57
C ASN A 1057 1.08 23.68 42.71
N GLU A 1058 0.27 22.63 42.58
CA GLU A 1058 0.73 21.24 42.60
C GLU A 1058 1.39 20.85 41.28
N GLN A 1059 0.76 21.19 40.15
CA GLN A 1059 1.29 20.94 38.80
C GLN A 1059 2.60 21.68 38.56
N LEU A 1060 2.75 22.89 39.12
CA LEU A 1060 3.93 23.74 38.99
C LEU A 1060 5.21 23.04 39.51
N LYS A 1061 5.12 22.32 40.64
CA LYS A 1061 6.22 21.50 41.16
C LYS A 1061 6.59 20.38 40.18
N TYR A 1062 5.61 19.60 39.71
CA TYR A 1062 5.87 18.50 38.77
C TYR A 1062 6.43 18.99 37.43
N PHE A 1063 5.95 20.13 36.94
CA PHE A 1063 6.48 20.80 35.76
C PHE A 1063 7.96 21.17 35.95
N TYR A 1064 8.31 21.77 37.09
CA TYR A 1064 9.68 22.22 37.38
C TYR A 1064 10.67 21.06 37.62
N GLN A 1065 10.19 19.89 38.02
CA GLN A 1065 10.99 18.69 38.26
C GLN A 1065 11.01 17.71 37.07
N ALA A 1066 10.30 18.00 35.99
CA ALA A 1066 10.29 17.22 34.76
C ALA A 1066 11.27 17.80 33.70
N GLU A 1067 11.45 17.08 32.59
CA GLU A 1067 12.28 17.50 31.44
C GLU A 1067 11.90 18.89 30.87
N ILE A 1068 10.63 19.27 30.97
CA ILE A 1068 10.15 20.61 30.59
C ILE A 1068 10.52 21.71 31.60
N GLY A 1069 10.90 21.35 32.83
CA GLY A 1069 11.54 22.22 33.81
C GLY A 1069 12.98 22.54 33.42
N GLU A 1070 13.72 21.60 32.85
CA GLU A 1070 15.05 21.86 32.28
C GLU A 1070 14.97 22.77 31.05
N THR A 1071 13.93 22.62 30.24
CA THR A 1071 13.58 23.56 29.15
C THR A 1071 13.38 24.99 29.70
N TYR A 1072 12.72 25.14 30.86
CA TYR A 1072 12.58 26.44 31.52
C TYR A 1072 13.92 27.00 32.03
N LYS A 1073 14.73 26.19 32.72
CA LYS A 1073 16.05 26.60 33.23
C LYS A 1073 17.00 26.99 32.10
N LEU A 1074 16.95 26.30 30.97
CA LEU A 1074 17.76 26.62 29.78
C LEU A 1074 17.40 27.98 29.17
N LEU A 1075 16.12 28.37 29.17
CA LEU A 1075 15.70 29.71 28.78
C LEU A 1075 16.08 30.76 29.85
N LEU A 1076 15.88 30.46 31.14
CA LEU A 1076 16.28 31.33 32.24
C LEU A 1076 17.77 31.69 32.15
N ASN A 1077 18.60 30.69 31.86
CA ASN A 1077 20.06 30.77 31.74
C ASN A 1077 20.53 30.97 30.27
N SER A 1078 19.69 31.56 29.42
CA SER A 1078 20.03 31.88 28.01
C SER A 1078 20.69 33.24 27.83
N GLY A 1079 20.56 34.15 28.80
CA GLY A 1079 21.01 35.55 28.70
C GLY A 1079 19.93 36.54 28.24
N ILE A 1080 18.81 36.07 27.68
CA ILE A 1080 17.69 36.86 27.11
C ILE A 1080 17.00 37.84 28.10
N LYS A 1081 17.35 37.79 29.39
CA LYS A 1081 16.92 38.77 30.40
C LYS A 1081 17.58 40.14 30.22
N ASN A 1082 18.81 40.17 29.71
CA ASN A 1082 19.58 41.41 29.48
C ASN A 1082 19.11 42.20 28.25
N GLU A 1083 18.25 41.60 27.43
CA GLU A 1083 17.65 42.17 26.24
C GLU A 1083 16.63 43.28 26.57
N VAL A 1084 16.59 44.34 25.76
CA VAL A 1084 15.56 45.37 25.91
C VAL A 1084 14.20 44.79 25.54
N LEU A 1085 13.22 44.86 26.45
CA LEU A 1085 11.86 44.36 26.22
C LEU A 1085 11.14 45.17 25.13
N THR A 1086 10.48 44.48 24.19
CA THR A 1086 9.59 45.11 23.21
C THR A 1086 8.37 45.75 23.90
N ALA A 1087 7.65 46.64 23.20
CA ALA A 1087 6.45 47.28 23.74
C ALA A 1087 5.41 46.28 24.28
N SER A 1088 5.16 45.19 23.54
CA SER A 1088 4.23 44.13 23.96
C SER A 1088 4.74 43.31 25.17
N GLU A 1089 6.05 43.13 25.29
CA GLU A 1089 6.66 42.50 26.49
C GLU A 1089 6.62 43.45 27.70
N LYS A 1090 6.85 44.76 27.53
CA LYS A 1090 6.67 45.75 28.61
C LYS A 1090 5.20 45.77 29.08
N GLU A 1091 4.24 45.79 28.16
CA GLU A 1091 2.80 45.72 28.48
C GLU A 1091 2.43 44.43 29.24
N PHE A 1092 2.92 43.27 28.78
CA PHE A 1092 2.68 41.98 29.43
C PHE A 1092 3.19 41.97 30.88
N VAL A 1093 4.42 42.44 31.12
CA VAL A 1093 5.01 42.48 32.46
C VAL A 1093 4.26 43.47 33.37
N ILE A 1094 3.83 44.63 32.85
CA ILE A 1094 3.00 45.59 33.58
C ILE A 1094 1.65 44.96 33.97
N ASN A 1095 1.01 44.23 33.06
CA ASN A 1095 -0.28 43.57 33.33
C ASN A 1095 -0.12 42.37 34.28
N LEU A 1096 1.00 41.64 34.26
CA LEU A 1096 1.32 40.63 35.27
C LEU A 1096 1.51 41.27 36.66
N GLN A 1097 2.20 42.42 36.74
CA GLN A 1097 2.41 43.15 37.99
C GLN A 1097 1.11 43.70 38.59
N LYS A 1098 0.19 44.20 37.76
CA LYS A 1098 -1.15 44.63 38.20
C LYS A 1098 -2.01 43.48 38.77
N ASN A 1099 -1.84 42.26 38.23
CA ASN A 1099 -2.60 41.07 38.61
C ASN A 1099 -1.86 40.17 39.62
N PHE A 1100 -0.77 40.65 40.21
CA PHE A 1100 0.03 39.88 41.17
C PHE A 1100 -0.78 39.61 42.44
N SER A 1101 -1.10 38.34 42.70
CA SER A 1101 -1.94 37.92 43.82
C SER A 1101 -1.33 36.77 44.62
N ALA A 1102 -1.62 36.72 45.91
CA ALA A 1102 -1.09 35.69 46.82
C ALA A 1102 -1.49 34.25 46.45
N LYS A 1103 -2.55 34.06 45.66
CA LYS A 1103 -3.05 32.74 45.23
C LYS A 1103 -2.16 32.08 44.17
N ASN A 1104 -1.64 32.89 43.23
CA ASN A 1104 -0.83 32.46 42.08
C ASN A 1104 0.60 33.05 42.14
N ILE A 1105 1.14 33.17 43.35
CA ILE A 1105 2.39 33.88 43.62
C ILE A 1105 3.60 33.22 42.95
N TRP A 1106 3.66 31.87 42.92
CA TRP A 1106 4.80 31.14 42.37
C TRP A 1106 4.81 31.08 40.84
N GLN A 1107 3.62 31.01 40.21
CA GLN A 1107 3.45 31.15 38.76
C GLN A 1107 3.96 32.54 38.32
N SER A 1108 3.49 33.59 38.99
CA SER A 1108 3.89 34.97 38.70
C SER A 1108 5.39 35.17 38.89
N ILE A 1109 5.98 34.66 39.98
CA ILE A 1109 7.42 34.70 40.25
C ILE A 1109 8.21 33.98 39.14
N LEU A 1110 7.84 32.75 38.76
CA LEU A 1110 8.52 32.00 37.71
C LEU A 1110 8.46 32.69 36.34
N VAL A 1111 7.39 33.44 36.04
CA VAL A 1111 7.32 34.28 34.84
C VAL A 1111 8.21 35.53 34.97
N PHE A 1112 8.15 36.24 36.09
CA PHE A 1112 9.02 37.40 36.33
C PHE A 1112 10.52 37.03 36.22
N LEU A 1113 10.90 35.84 36.68
CA LEU A 1113 12.26 35.29 36.54
C LEU A 1113 12.76 35.28 35.07
N LEU A 1114 11.89 35.18 34.07
CA LEU A 1114 12.26 35.20 32.64
C LEU A 1114 12.38 36.62 32.03
N TYR A 1115 11.86 37.64 32.70
CA TYR A 1115 11.63 38.98 32.13
C TYR A 1115 12.26 40.14 32.90
N ARG A 1116 12.59 39.97 34.20
CA ARG A 1116 13.09 41.04 35.07
C ARG A 1116 14.21 40.57 36.00
N PHE A 1117 14.90 41.54 36.59
CA PHE A 1117 15.78 41.38 37.75
C PHE A 1117 15.03 41.71 39.05
N ALA A 1118 15.50 41.24 40.20
CA ALA A 1118 14.77 41.38 41.46
C ALA A 1118 14.57 42.84 41.90
N PHE A 1119 15.55 43.73 41.70
CA PHE A 1119 15.45 45.16 42.00
C PHE A 1119 14.38 45.91 41.17
N GLN A 1120 13.92 45.33 40.06
CA GLN A 1120 12.89 45.90 39.19
C GLN A 1120 11.46 45.53 39.64
N LEU A 1121 11.29 44.82 40.77
CA LEU A 1121 10.01 44.28 41.23
C LEU A 1121 9.74 44.61 42.72
N PRO A 1122 8.47 44.83 43.11
CA PRO A 1122 8.09 45.17 44.48
C PRO A 1122 8.05 43.92 45.40
N ILE A 1123 9.20 43.26 45.60
CA ILE A 1123 9.30 42.02 46.37
C ILE A 1123 9.50 42.32 47.87
N ASN A 1124 8.54 41.95 48.71
CA ASN A 1124 8.71 41.94 50.16
C ASN A 1124 9.13 40.55 50.66
N TYR A 1125 10.42 40.35 50.86
CA TYR A 1125 11.01 39.08 51.29
C TYR A 1125 10.86 38.77 52.79
N ARG A 1126 10.42 39.73 53.63
CA ARG A 1126 10.52 39.64 55.10
C ARG A 1126 9.69 38.51 55.76
N ARG A 1127 8.81 37.82 55.02
CA ARG A 1127 8.01 36.66 55.47
C ARG A 1127 7.78 35.59 54.38
N ALA A 1128 8.67 35.48 53.39
CA ALA A 1128 8.46 34.58 52.24
C ALA A 1128 8.68 33.09 52.60
N VAL A 1129 7.68 32.24 52.37
CA VAL A 1129 7.76 30.77 52.55
C VAL A 1129 8.17 30.12 51.22
N LEU A 1130 9.48 30.04 50.98
CA LEU A 1130 10.06 29.60 49.70
C LEU A 1130 10.04 28.06 49.54
N PRO A 1131 9.44 27.49 48.47
CA PRO A 1131 9.46 26.05 48.24
C PRO A 1131 10.88 25.52 47.96
N LYS A 1132 11.25 24.39 48.59
CA LYS A 1132 12.60 23.79 48.44
C LYS A 1132 13.02 23.52 46.98
N TRP A 1133 12.06 23.30 46.07
CA TRP A 1133 12.32 22.93 44.67
C TRP A 1133 12.63 24.11 43.73
N ILE A 1134 12.40 25.36 44.17
CA ILE A 1134 12.79 26.60 43.45
C ILE A 1134 13.89 27.37 44.21
N PHE A 1135 14.37 26.83 45.33
CA PHE A 1135 15.16 27.58 46.32
C PHE A 1135 16.42 28.21 45.72
N THR A 1136 17.26 27.42 45.06
CA THR A 1136 18.52 27.87 44.44
C THR A 1136 18.26 28.86 43.31
N ASP A 1137 17.38 28.55 42.36
CA ASP A 1137 17.06 29.42 41.22
C ASP A 1137 16.41 30.76 41.66
N PHE A 1138 15.72 30.78 42.80
CA PHE A 1138 15.20 32.00 43.39
C PHE A 1138 16.27 32.83 44.12
N LEU A 1139 17.26 32.20 44.79
CA LEU A 1139 18.44 32.92 45.30
C LEU A 1139 19.25 33.51 44.14
N ASN A 1140 19.58 32.71 43.13
CA ASN A 1140 20.23 33.16 41.89
C ASN A 1140 19.52 34.37 41.27
N PHE A 1141 18.19 34.39 41.32
CA PHE A 1141 17.37 35.51 40.86
C PHE A 1141 17.47 36.77 41.75
N LEU A 1142 17.49 36.62 43.08
CA LEU A 1142 17.60 37.76 44.02
C LEU A 1142 18.95 38.49 43.89
N PHE A 1143 20.03 37.74 43.64
CA PHE A 1143 21.39 38.27 43.49
C PHE A 1143 21.83 38.42 42.01
N ALA A 1144 20.91 38.25 41.06
CA ALA A 1144 21.22 38.35 39.63
C ALA A 1144 21.70 39.76 39.24
N ARG A 1145 23.00 39.90 38.95
CA ARG A 1145 23.60 41.12 38.41
C ARG A 1145 23.14 41.34 36.96
N PRO A 1146 22.60 42.51 36.58
CA PRO A 1146 22.39 42.84 35.17
C PRO A 1146 23.74 43.03 34.46
N LEU A 1147 23.84 42.61 33.18
CA LEU A 1147 25.02 42.88 32.36
C LEU A 1147 25.08 44.34 31.90
N ASN A 1148 23.92 44.95 31.67
CA ASN A 1148 23.75 46.36 31.31
C ASN A 1148 22.51 46.91 32.04
N PHE A 1149 22.60 48.14 32.55
CA PHE A 1149 21.44 48.92 32.97
C PHE A 1149 20.80 49.55 31.72
N GLN A 1150 19.47 49.51 31.61
CA GLN A 1150 18.74 49.89 30.38
C GLN A 1150 18.09 51.28 30.48
N GLU A 1151 17.75 51.72 31.70
CA GLU A 1151 17.08 53.01 31.95
C GLU A 1151 17.89 53.84 32.98
N VAL A 1152 17.92 55.17 32.82
CA VAL A 1152 18.68 56.06 33.72
C VAL A 1152 18.07 56.02 35.12
N GLY A 1153 18.91 55.90 36.15
CA GLY A 1153 18.45 55.69 37.52
C GLY A 1153 18.18 54.22 37.90
N GLU A 1154 18.63 53.23 37.12
CA GLU A 1154 18.56 51.81 37.52
C GLU A 1154 19.77 51.34 38.35
N LEU A 1155 20.96 51.91 38.16
CA LEU A 1155 22.18 51.55 38.91
C LEU A 1155 22.02 51.92 40.40
N GLU A 1156 21.48 53.09 40.66
CA GLU A 1156 21.21 53.65 41.98
C GLU A 1156 20.20 52.76 42.72
N LYS A 1157 19.07 52.43 42.07
CA LYS A 1157 18.07 51.50 42.61
C LYS A 1157 18.61 50.09 42.85
N TYR A 1158 19.58 49.64 42.05
CA TYR A 1158 20.26 48.37 42.27
C TYR A 1158 21.20 48.43 43.49
N CYS A 1159 21.99 49.51 43.64
CA CYS A 1159 22.81 49.74 44.83
C CYS A 1159 21.95 49.82 46.11
N GLU A 1160 20.83 50.57 46.09
CA GLU A 1160 19.84 50.62 47.17
C GLU A 1160 19.28 49.23 47.51
N TYR A 1161 18.76 48.50 46.51
CA TYR A 1161 18.18 47.16 46.69
C TYR A 1161 19.18 46.16 47.28
N VAL A 1162 20.43 46.16 46.80
CA VAL A 1162 21.49 45.26 47.31
C VAL A 1162 21.86 45.62 48.75
N GLN A 1163 21.94 46.91 49.10
CA GLN A 1163 22.23 47.35 50.46
C GLN A 1163 21.12 46.91 51.44
N ASP A 1164 19.85 47.10 51.07
CA ASP A 1164 18.68 46.72 51.87
C ASP A 1164 18.55 45.19 52.04
N LEU A 1165 18.91 44.43 50.99
CA LEU A 1165 18.96 42.96 51.02
C LEU A 1165 20.08 42.47 51.95
N ILE A 1166 21.30 43.03 51.87
CA ILE A 1166 22.43 42.68 52.74
C ILE A 1166 22.11 43.01 54.22
N LEU A 1167 21.52 44.18 54.49
CA LEU A 1167 21.10 44.56 55.85
C LEU A 1167 20.04 43.61 56.43
N TYR A 1168 19.05 43.22 55.62
CA TYR A 1168 18.07 42.20 56.00
C TYR A 1168 18.73 40.84 56.31
N LEU A 1169 19.69 40.42 55.48
CA LEU A 1169 20.39 39.16 55.64
C LEU A 1169 21.26 39.16 56.90
N LYS A 1170 22.05 40.22 57.17
CA LYS A 1170 22.83 40.33 58.42
C LYS A 1170 21.94 40.15 59.66
N GLY A 1171 20.82 40.86 59.75
CA GLY A 1171 19.89 40.72 60.89
C GLY A 1171 19.21 39.35 60.99
N ASN A 1172 18.90 38.71 59.86
CA ASN A 1172 18.21 37.42 59.84
C ASN A 1172 19.12 36.21 59.88
N VAL A 1173 20.38 36.30 59.50
CA VAL A 1173 21.30 35.16 59.46
C VAL A 1173 22.02 35.02 60.81
N CYS A 1174 22.60 36.11 61.33
CA CYS A 1174 23.39 36.11 62.57
C CYS A 1174 22.57 35.84 63.85
N SER A 1175 21.24 35.79 63.78
CA SER A 1175 20.34 35.66 64.93
C SER A 1175 20.03 34.22 65.39
N ASN A 1176 20.44 33.19 64.63
CA ASN A 1176 20.37 31.76 65.01
C ASN A 1176 21.15 30.93 63.97
N SER A 1177 22.27 30.33 64.36
CA SER A 1177 23.24 29.65 63.49
C SER A 1177 22.87 28.20 63.11
N ASN A 1178 21.97 27.55 63.85
CA ASN A 1178 21.64 26.13 63.66
C ASN A 1178 20.58 25.85 62.57
N SER A 1179 20.23 26.85 61.75
CA SER A 1179 19.26 26.67 60.66
C SER A 1179 19.95 26.31 59.34
N ALA A 1180 19.71 25.09 58.86
CA ALA A 1180 20.23 24.62 57.57
C ALA A 1180 19.89 25.57 56.39
N VAL A 1181 18.73 26.24 56.42
CA VAL A 1181 18.36 27.23 55.38
C VAL A 1181 19.24 28.48 55.45
N ARG A 1182 19.62 28.93 56.66
CA ARG A 1182 20.54 30.06 56.85
C ARG A 1182 21.96 29.69 56.46
N GLN A 1183 22.39 28.46 56.75
CA GLN A 1183 23.68 27.91 56.31
C GLN A 1183 23.76 27.81 54.78
N SER A 1184 22.70 27.36 54.09
CA SER A 1184 22.66 27.37 52.62
C SER A 1184 22.72 28.77 52.01
N ILE A 1185 22.09 29.77 52.65
CA ILE A 1185 22.17 31.17 52.22
C ILE A 1185 23.58 31.73 52.47
N ALA A 1186 24.21 31.40 53.59
CA ALA A 1186 25.56 31.86 53.93
C ALA A 1186 26.62 31.28 52.98
N ALA A 1187 26.57 29.99 52.65
CA ALA A 1187 27.46 29.37 51.67
C ALA A 1187 27.35 30.07 50.30
N PHE A 1188 26.13 30.32 49.82
CA PHE A 1188 25.90 31.09 48.58
C PHE A 1188 26.48 32.51 48.63
N LEU A 1189 26.40 33.20 49.78
CA LEU A 1189 27.00 34.53 50.00
C LEU A 1189 28.54 34.50 50.12
N ALA A 1190 29.13 33.34 50.45
CA ALA A 1190 30.57 33.13 50.47
C ALA A 1190 31.12 32.88 49.05
N ASP A 1191 30.51 31.94 48.33
CA ASP A 1191 31.02 31.42 47.06
C ASP A 1191 30.65 32.29 45.84
N ASP A 1192 29.39 32.71 45.69
CA ASP A 1192 28.85 33.26 44.42
C ASP A 1192 28.69 34.81 44.41
N LEU A 1193 28.89 35.49 45.54
CA LEU A 1193 28.54 36.92 45.68
C LEU A 1193 29.66 37.88 45.22
N ASP A 1194 29.57 38.33 43.96
CA ASP A 1194 30.36 39.46 43.43
C ASP A 1194 29.82 40.82 43.89
N LEU A 1195 30.63 41.57 44.64
CA LEU A 1195 30.30 42.89 45.19
C LEU A 1195 31.09 44.04 44.55
N THR A 1196 31.82 43.80 43.46
CA THR A 1196 32.64 44.83 42.78
C THR A 1196 31.84 46.06 42.31
N VAL A 1197 30.52 45.92 42.10
CA VAL A 1197 29.61 47.02 41.77
C VAL A 1197 29.39 47.99 42.94
N LEU A 1198 29.41 47.52 44.20
CA LEU A 1198 29.17 48.41 45.35
C LEU A 1198 30.28 49.46 45.48
N SER A 1199 31.53 49.10 45.17
CA SER A 1199 32.67 50.02 45.09
C SER A 1199 32.55 51.14 44.04
N CYS A 1200 31.51 51.13 43.21
CA CYS A 1200 31.23 52.19 42.22
C CYS A 1200 30.11 53.15 42.64
N CYS A 1201 29.41 52.89 43.76
CA CYS A 1201 28.36 53.75 44.32
C CYS A 1201 28.92 54.52 45.52
N ASP A 1202 28.98 55.86 45.45
CA ASP A 1202 29.67 56.75 46.41
C ASP A 1202 28.91 56.95 47.75
N PHE A 1203 28.12 55.95 48.16
CA PHE A 1203 27.22 55.97 49.32
C PHE A 1203 27.78 55.19 50.51
N SER A 1204 28.49 55.89 51.42
CA SER A 1204 28.82 55.40 52.78
C SER A 1204 29.47 54.01 52.85
N LEU A 1205 30.36 53.73 51.89
CA LEU A 1205 31.02 52.43 51.67
C LEU A 1205 31.51 51.65 52.90
N PRO A 1206 32.12 52.26 53.95
CA PRO A 1206 32.69 51.51 55.08
C PRO A 1206 31.69 50.59 55.77
N ASN A 1207 30.49 51.08 56.07
CA ASN A 1207 29.48 50.31 56.82
C ASN A 1207 28.97 49.11 56.00
N THR A 1208 28.79 49.26 54.67
CA THR A 1208 28.26 48.19 53.83
C THR A 1208 29.30 47.07 53.63
N TRP A 1209 30.57 47.40 53.41
CA TRP A 1209 31.64 46.40 53.36
C TRP A 1209 31.86 45.70 54.69
N GLN A 1210 31.82 46.45 55.81
CA GLN A 1210 31.97 45.86 57.14
C GLN A 1210 30.77 44.96 57.51
N ASN A 1211 29.55 45.32 57.11
CA ASN A 1211 28.37 44.44 57.24
C ASN A 1211 28.52 43.12 56.45
N VAL A 1212 29.18 43.14 55.29
CA VAL A 1212 29.46 41.92 54.50
C VAL A 1212 30.56 41.08 55.14
N LEU A 1213 31.65 41.72 55.58
CA LEU A 1213 32.75 41.02 56.26
C LEU A 1213 32.26 40.34 57.54
N GLU A 1214 31.48 41.02 58.38
CA GLU A 1214 30.87 40.40 59.58
C GLU A 1214 29.89 39.25 59.25
N VAL A 1215 29.25 39.25 58.07
CA VAL A 1215 28.43 38.11 57.60
C VAL A 1215 29.28 36.96 57.06
N ARG A 1216 30.49 37.23 56.56
CA ARG A 1216 31.46 36.21 56.12
C ARG A 1216 32.33 35.66 57.25
N GLU A 1217 32.63 36.42 58.28
CA GLU A 1217 33.39 35.98 59.48
C GLU A 1217 32.53 35.23 60.52
N PHE A 1218 31.20 35.27 60.38
CA PHE A 1218 30.26 34.56 61.26
C PHE A 1218 30.05 33.08 60.87
N PHE A 1219 30.62 32.62 59.75
CA PHE A 1219 30.51 31.24 59.23
C PHE A 1219 31.86 30.57 59.04
#